data_AF-A0A4P2QAS2-F1
#
_entry.id   AF-A0A4P2QAS2-F1
#
_cell.length_a   1.000
_cell.length_b   1.000
_cell.length_c   1.000
_cell.angle_alpha   90.00
_cell.angle_beta   90.00
_cell.angle_gamma   90.00
#
_symmetry.space_group_name_H-M   'P 1'
#
loop_
_entity.id
_entity.type
_entity.pdbx_description
1 polymer ?
#
loop_
_entity_poly.entity_id
_entity_poly.type
_entity_poly.pdbx_seq_one_letter_code
_entity_poly.pdbx_strand_id
1 'polypeptide(L)'
;MDKETRNAVERATQRGRRVLEDDFAAQLEGTYDVLRTGVLAQGGAHLSARQRRLRGTIVAAIEHKQAAGMKPEEAVADYLRDAAFTALNRFVALKMLEARELVQECISRGEQSSGYKELCGLAPGVALLPDGAGYRLYIESLFDELSTEVKVLFDRRDAASALWPRRPAFEELLAVLNAPELARVWGEDETLGWVYQYFNAGEERRAMREASQAPRNSRELAVRNQFFTPRYVVEFLTDNTLGRLWYEMRRGETGLATRCAYLVRRPNEVFLAEGERAPEPEEAAPEGLSQEEMWKRPVPVRHRPKRDPRDLKVLDPACGSGHFLLYAFDLLVTMYEEGWADAAAPASEATQRTLREDYADLEGLRRALPGLVLRHNLHGVDIDARCAQIAQLALWMRAQRAHRDFGVPRGERPAIRRSNIVVAEPMPGEGDLVRDFVRRLDDAVLRELFTKLVDSLKLAGDMGLLLRVEKLVAGVREGQLGLFRSAEERLRETLVRFAEEASSSDRARRRLFAEDAAQGLGLVETAEKRFDVVLMNPPFGAGSTAAKKEFEKAYPKTKNDVYAAFVERGIELLRPGARLGAITSRTGFFPRRLRQRRDPRGLARARRPRPGHRGEGGHPGARQAGPLPPRARAAGRRAPLEAPRRDAALRPRERVPRRPPRPPARAPRRRPEPGDGGGAHGRPRPRALPAHDVRGRLRGARGSGRGRARPPQRAPPGGRARRHRHLPLRGARAARPLRRAHREPAVRGGARPRVRAGAQLLARP
;
A
#
# COMPACT_ATOMS: atom_id res chain seq x y z
N MET A 1 11.05 14.89 -9.85
CA MET A 1 12.49 15.24 -9.72
C MET A 1 13.28 14.90 -10.99
N ASP A 2 14.45 15.50 -11.20
CA ASP A 2 15.46 15.12 -12.21
C ASP A 2 16.23 13.83 -11.82
N LYS A 3 17.36 13.51 -12.48
CA LYS A 3 18.17 12.30 -12.20
C LYS A 3 19.15 12.48 -11.03
N GLU A 4 19.80 13.64 -10.93
CA GLU A 4 20.85 13.90 -9.93
C GLU A 4 20.24 14.01 -8.53
N THR A 5 19.15 14.76 -8.39
CA THR A 5 18.37 14.83 -7.15
C THR A 5 17.88 13.45 -6.69
N ARG A 6 17.45 12.57 -7.61
CA ARG A 6 17.07 11.19 -7.24
C ARG A 6 18.25 10.32 -6.82
N ASN A 7 19.43 10.49 -7.44
CA ASN A 7 20.65 9.82 -6.99
C ASN A 7 21.06 10.26 -5.58
N ALA A 8 20.85 11.54 -5.22
CA ALA A 8 21.07 12.05 -3.87
C ALA A 8 20.13 11.38 -2.85
N VAL A 9 18.82 11.33 -3.15
CA VAL A 9 17.83 10.61 -2.33
C VAL A 9 18.18 9.13 -2.20
N GLU A 10 18.64 8.47 -3.27
CA GLU A 10 19.09 7.07 -3.24
C GLU A 10 20.28 6.86 -2.28
N ARG A 11 21.35 7.67 -2.41
CA ARG A 11 22.51 7.63 -1.50
C ARG A 11 22.12 7.84 -0.04
N ALA A 12 21.32 8.89 0.22
CA ALA A 12 20.90 9.24 1.56
C ALA A 12 20.03 8.15 2.20
N THR A 13 19.09 7.60 1.43
CA THR A 13 18.24 6.47 1.88
C THR A 13 19.10 5.24 2.21
N GLN A 14 20.04 4.88 1.34
CA GLN A 14 20.88 3.69 1.53
C GLN A 14 21.87 3.84 2.70
N ARG A 15 22.44 5.04 2.91
CA ARG A 15 23.28 5.29 4.10
C ARG A 15 22.45 5.30 5.38
N GLY A 16 21.34 6.05 5.41
CA GLY A 16 20.44 6.11 6.57
C GLY A 16 19.88 4.74 6.97
N ARG A 17 19.54 3.90 5.98
CA ARG A 17 19.18 2.49 6.21
C ARG A 17 20.31 1.72 6.90
N ARG A 18 21.55 1.75 6.40
CA ARG A 18 22.69 1.02 6.97
C ARG A 18 22.98 1.45 8.41
N VAL A 19 23.07 2.76 8.64
CA VAL A 19 23.29 3.34 9.98
C VAL A 19 22.27 2.84 11.00
N LEU A 20 21.00 2.70 10.59
CA LEU A 20 19.94 2.16 11.43
C LEU A 20 20.00 0.63 11.57
N GLU A 21 20.18 -0.13 10.50
CA GLU A 21 20.27 -1.60 10.55
C GLU A 21 21.48 -2.09 11.36
N ASP A 22 22.64 -1.42 11.24
CA ASP A 22 23.86 -1.78 11.97
C ASP A 22 23.74 -1.43 13.47
N ASP A 23 23.20 -0.25 13.81
CA ASP A 23 22.97 0.14 15.21
C ASP A 23 21.89 -0.73 15.89
N PHE A 24 20.79 -1.00 15.19
CA PHE A 24 19.68 -1.79 15.73
C PHE A 24 20.05 -3.26 15.89
N ALA A 25 20.85 -3.84 14.98
CA ALA A 25 21.36 -5.19 15.17
C ALA A 25 22.31 -5.27 16.39
N ALA A 26 23.19 -4.29 16.56
CA ALA A 26 24.07 -4.21 17.73
C ALA A 26 23.27 -4.04 19.05
N GLN A 27 22.11 -3.37 19.02
CA GLN A 27 21.19 -3.32 20.17
C GLN A 27 20.47 -4.66 20.40
N LEU A 28 19.99 -5.34 19.35
CA LEU A 28 19.33 -6.64 19.48
C LEU A 28 20.26 -7.68 20.11
N GLU A 29 21.49 -7.80 19.58
CA GLU A 29 22.46 -8.79 20.01
C GLU A 29 23.09 -8.41 21.36
N GLY A 30 23.51 -7.15 21.54
CA GLY A 30 24.27 -6.68 22.71
C GLY A 30 23.45 -6.01 23.82
N THR A 31 22.12 -5.93 23.71
CA THR A 31 21.26 -5.31 24.75
C THR A 31 19.91 -6.01 24.95
N TYR A 32 19.46 -6.88 24.04
CA TYR A 32 18.16 -7.55 24.14
C TYR A 32 18.21 -9.08 24.05
N ASP A 33 19.40 -9.68 23.97
CA ASP A 33 19.61 -11.13 23.90
C ASP A 33 18.93 -11.79 22.66
N VAL A 34 18.79 -11.03 21.56
CA VAL A 34 18.17 -11.45 20.30
C VAL A 34 19.25 -11.58 19.22
N LEU A 35 19.61 -12.81 18.86
CA LEU A 35 20.69 -13.09 17.91
C LEU A 35 20.18 -13.09 16.45
N ARG A 36 21.02 -12.65 15.50
CA ARG A 36 20.75 -12.77 14.05
C ARG A 36 20.48 -14.21 13.58
N THR A 37 20.90 -15.21 14.37
CA THR A 37 20.62 -16.64 14.17
C THR A 37 19.20 -17.06 14.59
N GLY A 38 18.30 -16.11 14.89
CA GLY A 38 16.94 -16.41 15.32
C GLY A 38 16.81 -16.90 16.77
N VAL A 39 17.94 -17.07 17.47
CA VAL A 39 17.96 -17.51 18.87
C VAL A 39 17.56 -16.34 19.77
N LEU A 40 16.44 -16.55 20.50
CA LEU A 40 15.91 -15.62 21.48
C LEU A 40 16.33 -16.10 22.88
N ALA A 41 17.56 -15.80 23.29
CA ALA A 41 18.11 -16.25 24.58
C ALA A 41 17.33 -15.63 25.75
N GLN A 42 17.24 -16.32 26.90
CA GLN A 42 16.42 -15.85 28.04
C GLN A 42 16.87 -14.48 28.52
N GLY A 43 15.97 -13.50 28.45
CA GLY A 43 16.27 -12.08 28.70
C GLY A 43 16.84 -11.84 30.10
N GLY A 44 18.10 -11.40 30.16
CA GLY A 44 18.88 -11.46 31.40
C GLY A 44 18.46 -10.48 32.51
N ALA A 45 18.91 -10.76 33.73
CA ALA A 45 18.72 -9.87 34.90
C ALA A 45 19.36 -8.48 34.74
N HIS A 46 20.27 -8.32 33.79
CA HIS A 46 20.91 -7.05 33.43
C HIS A 46 19.93 -6.02 32.82
N LEU A 47 18.76 -6.46 32.36
CA LEU A 47 17.76 -5.61 31.72
C LEU A 47 17.00 -4.74 32.75
N SER A 48 17.02 -3.42 32.57
CA SER A 48 16.15 -2.50 33.32
C SER A 48 14.65 -2.80 33.08
N ALA A 49 13.78 -2.29 33.96
CA ALA A 49 12.32 -2.43 33.79
C ALA A 49 11.77 -1.76 32.51
N ARG A 50 12.53 -0.86 31.86
CA ARG A 50 12.22 -0.34 30.52
C ARG A 50 12.68 -1.34 29.45
N GLN A 51 13.93 -1.78 29.50
CA GLN A 51 14.48 -2.74 28.53
C GLN A 51 13.74 -4.07 28.52
N ARG A 52 13.30 -4.60 29.68
CA ARG A 52 12.46 -5.82 29.73
C ARG A 52 11.14 -5.66 28.97
N ARG A 53 10.48 -4.50 29.06
CA ARG A 53 9.24 -4.22 28.31
C ARG A 53 9.51 -4.07 26.82
N LEU A 54 10.58 -3.36 26.43
CA LEU A 54 10.99 -3.26 25.02
C LEU A 54 11.36 -4.63 24.44
N ARG A 55 12.12 -5.46 25.17
CA ARG A 55 12.45 -6.84 24.79
C ARG A 55 11.20 -7.69 24.61
N GLY A 56 10.21 -7.57 25.49
CA GLY A 56 8.92 -8.26 25.35
C GLY A 56 8.22 -7.91 24.03
N THR A 57 8.20 -6.62 23.67
CA THR A 57 7.65 -6.16 22.38
C THR A 57 8.44 -6.67 21.17
N ILE A 58 9.78 -6.61 21.23
CA ILE A 58 10.69 -7.11 20.18
C ILE A 58 10.47 -8.61 19.94
N VAL A 59 10.50 -9.40 21.01
CA VAL A 59 10.33 -10.86 20.98
C VAL A 59 8.94 -11.23 20.46
N ALA A 60 7.88 -10.61 20.96
CA ALA A 60 6.51 -10.86 20.49
C ALA A 60 6.36 -10.61 18.97
N ALA A 61 7.01 -9.59 18.41
CA ALA A 61 6.97 -9.31 16.98
C ALA A 61 7.77 -10.31 16.13
N ILE A 62 8.85 -10.86 16.67
CA ILE A 62 9.65 -11.91 16.01
C ILE A 62 8.91 -13.25 16.07
N GLU A 63 8.37 -13.63 17.24
CA GLU A 63 7.55 -14.82 17.44
C GLU A 63 6.27 -14.80 16.58
N HIS A 64 5.63 -13.64 16.46
CA HIS A 64 4.48 -13.42 15.57
C HIS A 64 4.85 -13.66 14.08
N LYS A 65 5.98 -13.11 13.61
CA LYS A 65 6.49 -13.40 12.25
C LYS A 65 6.82 -14.89 12.06
N GLN A 66 7.31 -15.57 13.09
CA GLN A 66 7.51 -17.03 13.07
C GLN A 66 6.18 -17.81 13.03
N ALA A 67 5.14 -17.37 13.73
CA ALA A 67 3.79 -17.95 13.67
C ALA A 67 3.14 -17.79 12.29
N ALA A 68 3.47 -16.73 11.55
CA ALA A 68 3.15 -16.57 10.12
C ALA A 68 3.98 -17.47 9.17
N GLY A 69 4.86 -18.33 9.70
CA GLY A 69 5.63 -19.33 8.94
C GLY A 69 7.03 -18.89 8.50
N MET A 70 7.53 -17.75 8.97
CA MET A 70 8.89 -17.28 8.68
C MET A 70 9.94 -18.04 9.52
N LYS A 71 11.13 -18.34 8.98
CA LYS A 71 12.20 -18.99 9.77
C LYS A 71 12.72 -18.07 10.88
N PRO A 72 13.33 -18.59 11.96
CA PRO A 72 13.82 -17.75 13.06
C PRO A 72 14.82 -16.66 12.64
N GLU A 73 15.78 -16.99 11.78
CA GLU A 73 16.79 -16.07 11.27
C GLU A 73 16.17 -15.01 10.35
N GLU A 74 15.25 -15.47 9.49
CA GLU A 74 14.48 -14.62 8.58
C GLU A 74 13.62 -13.62 9.37
N ALA A 75 12.94 -14.07 10.43
CA ALA A 75 12.08 -13.24 11.28
C ALA A 75 12.84 -12.14 12.05
N VAL A 76 14.05 -12.43 12.56
CA VAL A 76 14.92 -11.41 13.16
C VAL A 76 15.40 -10.41 12.10
N ALA A 77 15.83 -10.88 10.93
CA ALA A 77 16.26 -10.02 9.83
C ALA A 77 15.12 -9.21 9.18
N ASP A 78 13.87 -9.63 9.36
CA ASP A 78 12.66 -8.94 8.92
C ASP A 78 12.24 -7.88 9.95
N TYR A 79 12.17 -8.23 11.24
CA TYR A 79 11.95 -7.28 12.33
C TYR A 79 12.97 -6.13 12.33
N LEU A 80 14.27 -6.45 12.21
CA LEU A 80 15.35 -5.46 12.15
C LEU A 80 15.12 -4.43 11.04
N ARG A 81 14.68 -4.91 9.88
CA ARG A 81 14.46 -4.09 8.69
C ARG A 81 13.21 -3.22 8.82
N ASP A 82 12.15 -3.74 9.44
CA ASP A 82 10.94 -2.97 9.71
C ASP A 82 11.19 -1.88 10.75
N ALA A 83 11.97 -2.17 11.80
CA ALA A 83 12.42 -1.17 12.76
C ALA A 83 13.25 -0.07 12.08
N ALA A 84 14.27 -0.43 11.29
CA ALA A 84 15.08 0.53 10.54
C ALA A 84 14.26 1.33 9.52
N PHE A 85 13.27 0.71 8.88
CA PHE A 85 12.34 1.37 7.95
C PHE A 85 11.46 2.40 8.67
N THR A 86 10.79 2.00 9.75
CA THR A 86 9.90 2.88 10.53
C THR A 86 10.68 4.04 11.13
N ALA A 87 11.87 3.80 11.66
CA ALA A 87 12.76 4.85 12.15
C ALA A 87 13.14 5.85 11.04
N LEU A 88 13.66 5.37 9.90
CA LEU A 88 14.06 6.26 8.79
C LEU A 88 12.87 7.09 8.28
N ASN A 89 11.70 6.47 8.08
CA ASN A 89 10.54 7.15 7.54
C ASN A 89 9.94 8.17 8.51
N ARG A 90 10.06 7.99 9.83
CA ARG A 90 9.70 9.02 10.81
C ARG A 90 10.55 10.28 10.70
N PHE A 91 11.88 10.13 10.58
CA PHE A 91 12.77 11.29 10.45
C PHE A 91 12.65 11.95 9.07
N VAL A 92 12.48 11.18 7.99
CA VAL A 92 12.14 11.69 6.66
C VAL A 92 10.79 12.41 6.67
N ALA A 93 9.78 11.87 7.36
CA ALA A 93 8.49 12.52 7.52
C ALA A 93 8.64 13.86 8.25
N LEU A 94 9.33 13.92 9.39
CA LEU A 94 9.60 15.18 10.09
C LEU A 94 10.32 16.20 9.20
N LYS A 95 11.35 15.79 8.42
CA LYS A 95 12.00 16.67 7.43
C LYS A 95 11.00 17.25 6.43
N MET A 96 10.06 16.45 5.93
CA MET A 96 9.04 16.90 4.97
C MET A 96 7.94 17.75 5.62
N LEU A 97 7.56 17.47 6.87
CA LEU A 97 6.60 18.27 7.63
C LEU A 97 7.20 19.65 7.98
N GLU A 98 8.49 19.69 8.32
CA GLU A 98 9.23 20.92 8.60
C GLU A 98 9.34 21.79 7.34
N ALA A 99 9.79 21.21 6.22
CA ALA A 99 9.90 21.89 4.92
C ALA A 99 8.54 22.28 4.28
N ARG A 100 7.42 21.93 4.92
CA ARG A 100 6.05 22.27 4.50
C ARG A 100 5.32 23.15 5.50
N GLU A 101 6.01 23.62 6.55
CA GLU A 101 5.44 24.45 7.62
C GLU A 101 4.25 23.75 8.31
N LEU A 102 4.36 22.43 8.53
CA LEU A 102 3.41 21.60 9.29
C LEU A 102 3.93 21.27 10.70
N VAL A 103 5.24 21.22 10.90
CA VAL A 103 5.90 21.31 12.23
C VAL A 103 6.88 22.48 12.25
N GLN A 104 7.32 22.89 13.44
CA GLN A 104 8.40 23.86 13.62
C GLN A 104 9.76 23.24 13.23
N GLU A 105 10.82 24.04 13.10
CA GLU A 105 12.19 23.52 12.90
C GLU A 105 12.55 22.57 14.05
N CYS A 106 12.69 21.29 13.73
CA CYS A 106 12.82 20.20 14.69
C CYS A 106 13.95 19.22 14.35
N ILE A 107 14.31 19.05 13.07
CA ILE A 107 15.35 18.12 12.62
C ILE A 107 16.51 18.85 11.92
N SER A 108 16.26 19.95 11.18
CA SER A 108 17.28 20.57 10.33
C SER A 108 18.53 21.08 11.04
N ARG A 109 18.49 21.32 12.36
CA ARG A 109 19.67 21.72 13.15
C ARG A 109 19.93 20.83 14.36
N GLY A 110 19.30 19.65 14.44
CA GLY A 110 19.42 18.77 15.61
C GLY A 110 19.01 19.47 16.91
N GLU A 111 19.84 19.33 17.95
CA GLU A 111 19.70 20.03 19.24
C GLU A 111 19.77 21.57 19.14
N GLN A 112 20.07 22.15 17.97
CA GLN A 112 20.07 23.59 17.73
C GLN A 112 18.81 24.12 17.02
N SER A 113 17.82 23.25 16.76
CA SER A 113 16.58 23.61 16.03
C SER A 113 15.65 24.49 16.87
N SER A 114 14.91 25.40 16.23
CA SER A 114 14.13 26.42 16.95
C SER A 114 13.06 25.86 17.89
N GLY A 115 12.34 24.80 17.51
CA GLY A 115 11.29 24.22 18.35
C GLY A 115 11.82 23.45 19.58
N TYR A 116 13.02 22.86 19.50
CA TYR A 116 13.66 22.31 20.68
C TYR A 116 14.14 23.41 21.63
N LYS A 117 14.65 24.53 21.10
CA LYS A 117 15.01 25.71 21.91
C LYS A 117 13.81 26.34 22.59
N GLU A 118 12.65 26.35 21.94
CA GLU A 118 11.40 26.82 22.52
C GLU A 118 10.96 25.91 23.69
N LEU A 119 10.99 24.58 23.52
CA LEU A 119 10.75 23.64 24.63
C LEU A 119 11.74 23.86 25.79
N CYS A 120 13.03 24.05 25.50
CA CYS A 120 14.03 24.33 26.53
C CYS A 120 13.84 25.69 27.22
N GLY A 121 13.22 26.67 26.57
CA GLY A 121 12.81 27.93 27.20
C GLY A 121 11.63 27.75 28.16
N LEU A 122 10.65 26.90 27.79
CA LEU A 122 9.49 26.57 28.61
C LEU A 122 9.82 25.59 29.76
N ALA A 123 10.77 24.67 29.54
CA ALA A 123 11.17 23.64 30.48
C ALA A 123 12.71 23.47 30.52
N PRO A 124 13.46 24.38 31.18
CA PRO A 124 14.93 24.37 31.17
C PRO A 124 15.59 23.06 31.63
N GLY A 125 14.93 22.29 32.51
CA GLY A 125 15.40 20.97 32.95
C GLY A 125 15.55 19.95 31.82
N VAL A 126 14.83 20.10 30.69
CA VAL A 126 14.95 19.23 29.52
C VAL A 126 16.34 19.34 28.90
N ALA A 127 16.92 20.55 28.85
CA ALA A 127 18.26 20.79 28.33
C ALA A 127 19.39 20.19 29.19
N LEU A 128 19.10 19.84 30.45
CA LEU A 128 20.05 19.27 31.40
C LEU A 128 20.06 17.73 31.41
N LEU A 129 19.19 17.08 30.62
CA LEU A 129 19.13 15.63 30.53
C LEU A 129 20.34 15.07 29.76
N PRO A 130 21.03 14.03 30.28
CA PRO A 130 22.27 13.51 29.70
C PRO A 130 22.07 12.89 28.32
N ASP A 131 23.18 12.70 27.58
CA ASP A 131 23.26 11.96 26.32
C ASP A 131 22.30 12.40 25.19
N GLY A 132 21.83 13.65 25.23
CA GLY A 132 20.85 14.19 24.28
C GLY A 132 19.41 13.72 24.56
N ALA A 133 19.14 13.14 25.74
CA ALA A 133 17.84 12.59 26.10
C ALA A 133 16.72 13.66 26.11
N GLY A 134 17.03 14.94 26.32
CA GLY A 134 16.07 16.04 26.19
C GLY A 134 15.61 16.27 24.75
N TYR A 135 16.52 16.25 23.79
CA TYR A 135 16.19 16.37 22.37
C TYR A 135 15.48 15.11 21.86
N ARG A 136 15.88 13.93 22.34
CA ARG A 136 15.09 12.69 22.15
C ARG A 136 13.67 12.83 22.68
N LEU A 137 13.47 13.34 23.90
CA LEU A 137 12.15 13.54 24.51
C LEU A 137 11.29 14.47 23.65
N TYR A 138 11.84 15.58 23.16
CA TYR A 138 11.17 16.48 22.23
C TYR A 138 10.67 15.79 20.95
N ILE A 139 11.54 15.02 20.28
CA ILE A 139 11.14 14.29 19.07
C ILE A 139 10.13 13.17 19.40
N GLU A 140 10.26 12.51 20.55
CA GLU A 140 9.27 11.55 21.03
C GLU A 140 7.90 12.22 21.32
N SER A 141 7.87 13.46 21.81
CA SER A 141 6.63 14.24 21.97
C SER A 141 6.00 14.64 20.62
N LEU A 142 6.79 15.04 19.63
CA LEU A 142 6.29 15.29 18.27
C LEU A 142 5.69 14.02 17.63
N PHE A 143 6.29 12.85 17.88
CA PHE A 143 5.71 11.58 17.43
C PHE A 143 4.37 11.29 18.15
N ASP A 144 4.30 11.50 19.47
CA ASP A 144 3.04 11.30 20.22
C ASP A 144 1.92 12.25 19.73
N GLU A 145 2.23 13.53 19.46
CA GLU A 145 1.30 14.51 18.86
C GLU A 145 0.82 14.05 17.46
N LEU A 146 1.75 13.80 16.53
CA LEU A 146 1.45 13.40 15.15
C LEU A 146 0.72 12.06 15.07
N SER A 147 0.86 11.19 16.08
CA SER A 147 0.15 9.90 16.17
C SER A 147 -1.37 10.04 16.34
N THR A 148 -1.87 11.22 16.73
CA THR A 148 -3.32 11.47 16.91
C THR A 148 -4.10 11.51 15.59
N GLU A 149 -3.43 11.84 14.48
CA GLU A 149 -3.98 11.80 13.12
C GLU A 149 -3.26 10.75 12.25
N VAL A 150 -1.92 10.72 12.27
CA VAL A 150 -1.11 9.82 11.43
C VAL A 150 -0.54 8.66 12.27
N LYS A 151 -1.42 8.01 13.05
CA LYS A 151 -1.09 6.90 13.98
C LYS A 151 -0.16 5.86 13.36
N VAL A 152 -0.45 5.43 12.13
CA VAL A 152 0.19 4.29 11.47
C VAL A 152 1.70 4.47 11.26
N LEU A 153 2.19 5.71 11.11
CA LEU A 153 3.64 5.96 11.11
C LEU A 153 4.16 6.34 12.50
N PHE A 154 3.48 7.20 13.25
CA PHE A 154 4.06 7.86 14.43
C PHE A 154 3.77 7.21 15.79
N ASP A 155 2.89 6.21 15.89
CA ASP A 155 2.60 5.54 17.16
C ASP A 155 3.84 4.84 17.74
N ARG A 156 4.44 5.43 18.78
CA ARG A 156 5.61 4.90 19.50
C ARG A 156 5.40 3.56 20.20
N ARG A 157 4.16 3.09 20.29
CA ARG A 157 3.78 1.81 20.91
C ARG A 157 3.68 0.66 19.88
N ASP A 158 3.90 0.94 18.59
CA ASP A 158 4.07 -0.07 17.54
C ASP A 158 5.38 -0.88 17.76
N ALA A 159 5.45 -2.13 17.29
CA ALA A 159 6.56 -3.00 17.63
C ALA A 159 7.89 -2.65 16.91
N ALA A 160 7.83 -2.10 15.69
CA ALA A 160 8.99 -1.55 14.98
C ALA A 160 9.52 -0.27 15.64
N SER A 161 8.78 0.29 16.61
CA SER A 161 9.16 1.47 17.39
C SER A 161 9.97 1.17 18.65
N ALA A 162 10.19 -0.10 19.01
CA ALA A 162 10.84 -0.48 20.26
C ALA A 162 12.33 -0.11 20.33
N LEU A 163 12.98 0.06 19.18
CA LEU A 163 14.38 0.50 19.05
C LEU A 163 14.47 1.99 18.73
N TRP A 164 15.55 2.63 19.20
CA TRP A 164 15.85 4.04 18.94
C TRP A 164 17.36 4.18 18.67
N PRO A 165 17.80 4.97 17.68
CA PRO A 165 19.22 5.04 17.32
C PRO A 165 20.07 5.60 18.46
N ARG A 166 21.14 4.88 18.84
CA ARG A 166 22.10 5.40 19.83
C ARG A 166 22.77 6.67 19.30
N ARG A 167 23.24 7.54 20.20
CA ARG A 167 23.70 8.90 19.89
C ARG A 167 24.58 9.00 18.62
N PRO A 168 25.63 8.19 18.41
CA PRO A 168 26.47 8.30 17.20
C PRO A 168 25.70 7.99 15.90
N ALA A 169 24.87 6.95 15.91
CA ALA A 169 24.03 6.57 14.76
C ALA A 169 22.94 7.62 14.49
N PHE A 170 22.41 8.26 15.53
CA PHE A 170 21.45 9.35 15.37
C PHE A 170 22.11 10.62 14.82
N GLU A 171 23.30 10.97 15.29
CA GLU A 171 24.08 12.11 14.78
C GLU A 171 24.49 11.91 13.32
N GLU A 172 24.90 10.69 12.91
CA GLU A 172 25.13 10.40 11.49
C GLU A 172 23.84 10.46 10.68
N LEU A 173 22.72 9.91 11.17
CA LEU A 173 21.43 9.96 10.47
C LEU A 173 20.96 11.40 10.24
N LEU A 174 21.15 12.28 11.23
CA LEU A 174 20.87 13.71 11.09
C LEU A 174 21.79 14.36 10.05
N ALA A 175 23.09 14.04 10.04
CA ALA A 175 24.03 14.53 9.03
C ALA A 175 23.64 14.08 7.60
N VAL A 176 23.12 12.86 7.45
CA VAL A 176 22.60 12.34 6.17
C VAL A 176 21.34 13.08 5.73
N LEU A 177 20.35 13.26 6.61
CA LEU A 177 19.08 13.92 6.27
C LEU A 177 19.20 15.44 6.12
N ASN A 178 20.24 16.05 6.68
CA ASN A 178 20.53 17.49 6.60
C ASN A 178 21.61 17.83 5.54
N ALA A 179 22.02 16.86 4.71
CA ALA A 179 22.93 17.11 3.59
C ALA A 179 22.38 18.19 2.64
N PRO A 180 23.16 19.23 2.26
CA PRO A 180 22.65 20.37 1.48
C PRO A 180 22.02 19.99 0.13
N GLU A 181 22.51 18.92 -0.52
CA GLU A 181 21.95 18.38 -1.78
C GLU A 181 20.49 17.92 -1.65
N LEU A 182 20.02 17.62 -0.43
CA LEU A 182 18.65 17.20 -0.14
C LEU A 182 17.73 18.38 0.20
N ALA A 183 18.23 19.59 0.41
CA ALA A 183 17.44 20.70 0.98
C ALA A 183 16.13 20.99 0.23
N ARG A 184 16.10 20.79 -1.09
CA ARG A 184 14.88 20.97 -1.92
C ARG A 184 13.93 19.76 -1.91
N VAL A 185 14.42 18.54 -1.67
CA VAL A 185 13.58 17.32 -1.82
C VAL A 185 12.52 17.21 -0.74
N TRP A 186 12.74 17.81 0.42
CA TRP A 186 11.79 17.74 1.52
C TRP A 186 10.46 18.46 1.24
N GLY A 187 10.43 19.41 0.30
CA GLY A 187 9.19 20.01 -0.19
C GLY A 187 8.42 19.12 -1.18
N GLU A 188 9.10 18.27 -1.95
CA GLU A 188 8.55 17.53 -3.11
C GLU A 188 7.60 16.40 -2.72
N ASP A 189 6.48 16.26 -3.44
CA ASP A 189 5.48 15.20 -3.22
C ASP A 189 6.02 13.78 -3.42
N GLU A 190 6.93 13.60 -4.38
CA GLU A 190 7.44 12.28 -4.77
C GLU A 190 8.37 11.63 -3.72
N THR A 191 8.89 12.41 -2.76
CA THR A 191 10.05 12.04 -1.92
C THR A 191 9.85 10.78 -1.10
N LEU A 192 8.71 10.60 -0.43
CA LEU A 192 8.43 9.35 0.31
C LEU A 192 8.42 8.12 -0.62
N GLY A 193 7.89 8.27 -1.84
CA GLY A 193 7.87 7.20 -2.84
C GLY A 193 9.27 6.84 -3.33
N TRP A 194 10.15 7.82 -3.51
CA TRP A 194 11.55 7.58 -3.84
C TRP A 194 12.30 6.93 -2.67
N VAL A 195 12.17 7.43 -1.44
CA VAL A 195 12.77 6.83 -0.23
C VAL A 195 12.35 5.37 -0.06
N TYR A 196 11.06 5.04 -0.17
CA TYR A 196 10.58 3.65 -0.12
C TYR A 196 11.20 2.77 -1.23
N GLN A 197 11.24 3.26 -2.47
CA GLN A 197 11.81 2.51 -3.59
C GLN A 197 13.33 2.30 -3.45
N TYR A 198 14.05 3.26 -2.85
CA TYR A 198 15.50 3.18 -2.66
C TYR A 198 15.92 2.46 -1.37
N PHE A 199 15.01 2.26 -0.41
CA PHE A 199 15.28 1.51 0.81
C PHE A 199 15.65 0.05 0.53
N ASN A 200 14.91 -0.61 -0.36
CA ASN A 200 15.23 -1.97 -0.80
C ASN A 200 16.28 -1.87 -1.93
N ALA A 201 17.42 -2.53 -1.78
CA ALA A 201 18.56 -2.33 -2.68
C ALA A 201 18.28 -2.81 -4.11
N GLY A 202 18.90 -2.17 -5.11
CA GLY A 202 18.81 -2.61 -6.51
C GLY A 202 19.33 -4.04 -6.72
N GLU A 203 20.32 -4.45 -5.93
CA GLU A 203 20.95 -5.77 -5.96
C GLU A 203 20.05 -6.84 -5.31
N GLU A 204 19.37 -6.53 -4.20
CA GLU A 204 18.40 -7.44 -3.56
C GLU A 204 17.28 -7.82 -4.53
N ARG A 205 16.68 -6.82 -5.20
CA ARG A 205 15.68 -7.02 -6.26
C ARG A 205 16.20 -7.84 -7.45
N ARG A 206 17.50 -7.81 -7.70
CA ARG A 206 18.15 -8.55 -8.78
C ARG A 206 18.37 -10.01 -8.39
N ALA A 207 19.03 -10.26 -7.27
CA ALA A 207 19.29 -11.59 -6.71
C ALA A 207 17.99 -12.39 -6.52
N MET A 208 16.91 -11.74 -6.06
CA MET A 208 15.57 -12.32 -6.04
C MET A 208 15.14 -12.89 -7.41
N ARG A 209 15.16 -12.05 -8.45
CA ARG A 209 14.72 -12.44 -9.81
C ARG A 209 15.63 -13.47 -10.47
N GLU A 210 16.92 -13.47 -10.14
CA GLU A 210 17.90 -14.45 -10.62
C GLU A 210 17.72 -15.81 -9.91
N ALA A 211 17.32 -15.82 -8.63
CA ALA A 211 17.05 -17.05 -7.87
C ALA A 211 15.73 -17.78 -8.23
N SER A 212 14.73 -17.09 -8.77
CA SER A 212 13.48 -17.72 -9.24
C SER A 212 12.68 -16.83 -10.19
N GLN A 213 12.08 -17.42 -11.23
CA GLN A 213 11.16 -16.69 -12.13
C GLN A 213 9.88 -16.21 -11.41
N ALA A 214 9.29 -17.05 -10.55
CA ALA A 214 8.13 -16.69 -9.73
C ALA A 214 8.56 -16.17 -8.34
N PRO A 215 7.86 -15.20 -7.75
CA PRO A 215 8.06 -14.84 -6.34
C PRO A 215 7.76 -16.03 -5.42
N ARG A 216 8.54 -16.22 -4.36
CA ARG A 216 8.33 -17.29 -3.37
C ARG A 216 7.22 -16.94 -2.37
N ASN A 217 7.11 -15.66 -2.02
CA ASN A 217 6.19 -15.11 -1.01
C ASN A 217 5.76 -13.67 -1.34
N SER A 218 4.84 -13.13 -0.54
CA SER A 218 4.37 -11.74 -0.51
C SER A 218 5.50 -10.70 -0.58
N ARG A 219 6.49 -10.80 0.33
CA ARG A 219 7.66 -9.90 0.39
C ARG A 219 8.39 -9.83 -0.94
N GLU A 220 8.66 -10.97 -1.55
CA GLU A 220 9.34 -11.04 -2.84
C GLU A 220 8.46 -10.55 -4.00
N LEU A 221 7.13 -10.77 -3.95
CA LEU A 221 6.18 -10.24 -4.93
C LEU A 221 6.15 -8.70 -4.89
N ALA A 222 6.07 -8.11 -3.69
CA ALA A 222 6.11 -6.67 -3.48
C ALA A 222 7.46 -6.08 -3.93
N VAL A 223 8.58 -6.54 -3.36
CA VAL A 223 9.93 -6.01 -3.64
C VAL A 223 10.28 -6.11 -5.13
N ARG A 224 9.89 -7.17 -5.83
CA ARG A 224 10.08 -7.28 -7.29
C ARG A 224 9.25 -6.28 -8.12
N ASN A 225 8.16 -5.73 -7.59
CA ASN A 225 7.22 -4.86 -8.30
C ASN A 225 7.23 -3.39 -7.84
N GLN A 226 8.19 -2.99 -7.00
CA GLN A 226 8.43 -1.60 -6.59
C GLN A 226 8.84 -0.73 -7.80
N PHE A 227 7.85 -0.16 -8.49
CA PHE A 227 8.03 0.72 -9.65
C PHE A 227 7.27 2.04 -9.44
N PHE A 228 8.00 3.14 -9.33
CA PHE A 228 7.42 4.49 -9.33
C PHE A 228 6.66 4.76 -10.65
N THR A 229 5.44 5.28 -10.55
CA THR A 229 4.64 5.67 -11.71
C THR A 229 4.89 7.14 -12.07
N PRO A 230 5.42 7.47 -13.27
CA PRO A 230 5.69 8.85 -13.64
C PRO A 230 4.43 9.72 -13.62
N ARG A 231 4.56 10.94 -13.10
CA ARG A 231 3.45 11.90 -12.93
C ARG A 231 2.50 12.02 -14.13
N TYR A 232 3.03 12.17 -15.35
CA TYR A 232 2.19 12.29 -16.56
C TYR A 232 1.31 11.05 -16.84
N VAL A 233 1.68 9.86 -16.36
CA VAL A 233 0.88 8.64 -16.47
C VAL A 233 -0.24 8.63 -15.44
N VAL A 234 0.04 9.12 -14.22
CA VAL A 234 -0.95 9.32 -13.17
C VAL A 234 -2.00 10.33 -13.63
N GLU A 235 -1.55 11.49 -14.12
CA GLU A 235 -2.42 12.54 -14.64
C GLU A 235 -3.25 12.02 -15.82
N PHE A 236 -2.63 11.44 -16.87
CA PHE A 236 -3.36 10.89 -18.01
C PHE A 236 -4.42 9.84 -17.64
N LEU A 237 -4.11 8.89 -16.75
CA LEU A 237 -5.07 7.86 -16.36
C LEU A 237 -6.20 8.43 -15.49
N THR A 238 -5.89 9.36 -14.58
CA THR A 238 -6.88 9.95 -13.66
C THR A 238 -7.78 10.94 -14.39
N ASP A 239 -7.23 11.78 -15.26
CA ASP A 239 -7.97 12.70 -16.12
C ASP A 239 -9.00 11.94 -16.96
N ASN A 240 -8.60 10.84 -17.61
CA ASN A 240 -9.46 10.08 -18.51
C ASN A 240 -10.34 9.01 -17.84
N THR A 241 -10.20 8.85 -16.52
CA THR A 241 -11.14 8.10 -15.68
C THR A 241 -12.01 9.05 -14.87
N LEU A 242 -11.51 9.55 -13.74
CA LEU A 242 -12.20 10.40 -12.77
C LEU A 242 -12.60 11.75 -13.35
N GLY A 243 -11.65 12.49 -13.93
CA GLY A 243 -11.91 13.80 -14.54
C GLY A 243 -12.95 13.71 -15.66
N ARG A 244 -12.84 12.68 -16.51
CA ARG A 244 -13.77 12.39 -17.61
C ARG A 244 -15.15 11.95 -17.12
N LEU A 245 -15.25 11.27 -15.98
CA LEU A 245 -16.54 10.89 -15.38
C LEU A 245 -17.31 12.15 -14.94
N TRP A 246 -16.63 13.08 -14.26
CA TRP A 246 -17.20 14.36 -13.86
C TRP A 246 -17.51 15.25 -15.08
N TYR A 247 -16.58 15.40 -16.02
CA TYR A 247 -16.79 16.12 -17.29
C TYR A 247 -18.04 15.64 -18.05
N GLU A 248 -18.31 14.33 -18.05
CA GLU A 248 -19.53 13.74 -18.62
C GLU A 248 -20.79 14.06 -17.80
N MET A 249 -20.73 14.06 -16.47
CA MET A 249 -21.85 14.49 -15.58
C MET A 249 -22.15 16.00 -15.66
N ARG A 250 -21.12 16.81 -15.95
CA ARG A 250 -21.23 18.27 -16.09
C ARG A 250 -21.54 18.73 -17.52
N ARG A 251 -21.73 17.82 -18.48
CA ARG A 251 -21.89 18.12 -19.92
C ARG A 251 -20.80 19.07 -20.47
N GLY A 252 -19.59 18.96 -19.93
CA GLY A 252 -18.44 19.81 -20.24
C GLY A 252 -18.27 21.08 -19.39
N GLU A 253 -19.29 21.49 -18.63
CA GLU A 253 -19.31 22.71 -17.80
C GLU A 253 -18.60 22.49 -16.45
N THR A 254 -17.27 22.39 -16.51
CA THR A 254 -16.39 22.16 -15.35
C THR A 254 -15.02 22.79 -15.53
N GLY A 255 -14.44 23.33 -14.46
CA GLY A 255 -13.05 23.78 -14.38
C GLY A 255 -12.06 22.62 -14.58
N LEU A 256 -12.48 21.36 -14.42
CA LEU A 256 -11.66 20.21 -14.82
C LEU A 256 -11.35 20.20 -16.32
N ALA A 257 -12.18 20.83 -17.17
CA ALA A 257 -11.90 20.97 -18.59
C ALA A 257 -10.65 21.83 -18.88
N THR A 258 -10.20 22.66 -17.94
CA THR A 258 -8.94 23.43 -18.03
C THR A 258 -7.84 22.88 -17.13
N ARG A 259 -8.19 22.33 -15.95
CA ARG A 259 -7.23 21.75 -14.98
C ARG A 259 -6.62 20.43 -15.44
N CYS A 260 -7.40 19.56 -16.07
CA CYS A 260 -6.97 18.23 -16.49
C CYS A 260 -6.20 18.29 -17.81
N ALA A 261 -4.89 18.52 -17.72
CA ALA A 261 -4.00 18.75 -18.87
C ALA A 261 -3.94 17.59 -19.89
N TYR A 262 -4.33 16.38 -19.49
CA TYR A 262 -4.34 15.18 -20.31
C TYR A 262 -5.76 14.65 -20.60
N LEU A 263 -6.82 15.36 -20.19
CA LEU A 263 -8.20 14.99 -20.48
C LEU A 263 -8.45 15.02 -22.00
N VAL A 264 -8.69 13.84 -22.58
CA VAL A 264 -9.09 13.72 -23.98
C VAL A 264 -10.50 14.28 -24.12
N ARG A 265 -10.57 15.44 -24.78
CA ARG A 265 -11.77 16.06 -25.34
C ARG A 265 -11.65 16.10 -26.85
N ARG A 266 -12.76 16.03 -27.57
CA ARG A 266 -12.79 16.26 -29.03
C ARG A 266 -13.62 17.52 -29.31
N PRO A 267 -13.29 18.34 -30.33
CA PRO A 267 -14.00 19.59 -30.57
C PRO A 267 -15.51 19.41 -30.85
N ASN A 268 -15.88 18.24 -31.41
CA ASN A 268 -17.22 17.97 -31.89
C ASN A 268 -17.98 16.99 -30.96
N GLU A 269 -17.75 17.07 -29.65
CA GLU A 269 -18.47 16.26 -28.65
C GLU A 269 -19.91 16.75 -28.44
N VAL A 270 -20.88 15.85 -28.55
CA VAL A 270 -22.31 16.13 -28.41
C VAL A 270 -22.84 15.35 -27.21
N PHE A 271 -23.22 16.06 -26.14
CA PHE A 271 -23.72 15.45 -24.90
C PHE A 271 -25.18 15.06 -25.04
N LEU A 272 -25.43 13.76 -25.20
CA LEU A 272 -26.77 13.18 -25.33
C LEU A 272 -27.65 13.51 -24.12
N ALA A 273 -28.95 13.61 -24.36
CA ALA A 273 -29.98 13.74 -23.34
C ALA A 273 -30.30 12.40 -22.64
N GLU A 274 -31.13 12.44 -21.60
CA GLU A 274 -31.57 11.21 -20.93
C GLU A 274 -32.45 10.35 -21.85
N GLY A 275 -32.22 9.04 -21.84
CA GLY A 275 -32.90 8.08 -22.73
C GLY A 275 -32.32 7.99 -24.15
N GLU A 276 -31.58 9.01 -24.62
CA GLU A 276 -30.91 8.95 -25.91
C GLU A 276 -29.80 7.88 -25.93
N ARG A 277 -29.78 7.09 -27.02
CA ARG A 277 -28.74 6.09 -27.26
C ARG A 277 -27.68 6.66 -28.19
N ALA A 278 -26.41 6.41 -27.89
CA ALA A 278 -25.35 6.58 -28.86
C ALA A 278 -25.56 5.57 -30.01
N PRO A 279 -25.31 5.94 -31.28
CA PRO A 279 -25.31 4.99 -32.39
C PRO A 279 -24.34 3.84 -32.14
N GLU A 280 -24.69 2.63 -32.58
CA GLU A 280 -23.82 1.47 -32.45
C GLU A 280 -22.58 1.62 -33.34
N PRO A 281 -21.43 1.00 -33.01
CA PRO A 281 -20.18 1.20 -33.76
C PRO A 281 -20.23 0.90 -35.27
N GLU A 282 -21.16 0.04 -35.71
CA GLU A 282 -21.41 -0.25 -37.14
C GLU A 282 -22.18 0.88 -37.84
N GLU A 283 -23.12 1.53 -37.16
CA GLU A 283 -23.80 2.75 -37.64
C GLU A 283 -22.86 3.97 -37.59
N ALA A 284 -21.95 3.98 -36.61
CA ALA A 284 -21.00 5.04 -36.37
C ALA A 284 -19.74 4.99 -37.26
N ALA A 285 -19.52 3.97 -38.09
CA ALA A 285 -18.29 3.84 -38.88
C ALA A 285 -18.51 3.27 -40.30
N PRO A 286 -18.89 4.12 -41.28
CA PRO A 286 -18.81 3.78 -42.70
C PRO A 286 -17.38 3.38 -43.11
N GLU A 287 -17.25 2.34 -43.93
CA GLU A 287 -15.97 1.94 -44.50
C GLU A 287 -15.48 3.00 -45.53
N GLY A 288 -14.16 3.18 -45.64
CA GLY A 288 -13.54 4.07 -46.63
C GLY A 288 -13.26 5.52 -46.20
N LEU A 289 -13.78 5.99 -45.06
CA LEU A 289 -13.49 7.34 -44.55
C LEU A 289 -12.00 7.56 -44.26
N SER A 290 -11.48 8.74 -44.62
CA SER A 290 -10.14 9.19 -44.21
C SER A 290 -10.09 9.51 -42.71
N GLN A 291 -8.87 9.55 -42.14
CA GLN A 291 -8.70 9.94 -40.73
C GLN A 291 -9.15 11.40 -40.46
N GLU A 292 -9.12 12.29 -41.46
CA GLU A 292 -9.58 13.66 -41.28
C GLU A 292 -11.12 13.75 -41.21
N GLU A 293 -11.82 12.99 -42.05
CA GLU A 293 -13.29 12.88 -41.98
C GLU A 293 -13.74 12.20 -40.69
N MET A 294 -13.05 11.13 -40.27
CA MET A 294 -13.29 10.49 -38.96
C MET A 294 -13.07 11.46 -37.78
N TRP A 295 -12.18 12.45 -37.91
CA TRP A 295 -11.92 13.45 -36.88
C TRP A 295 -12.96 14.57 -36.85
N LYS A 296 -13.56 14.91 -38.01
CA LYS A 296 -14.58 15.96 -38.15
C LYS A 296 -15.99 15.52 -37.75
N ARG A 297 -16.28 14.23 -37.58
CA ARG A 297 -17.65 13.77 -37.24
C ARG A 297 -18.06 14.12 -35.79
N PRO A 298 -19.35 14.34 -35.53
CA PRO A 298 -19.89 14.44 -34.16
C PRO A 298 -19.55 13.20 -33.34
N VAL A 299 -19.22 13.42 -32.06
CA VAL A 299 -18.82 12.38 -31.11
C VAL A 299 -19.87 12.33 -30.01
N PRO A 300 -20.82 11.38 -30.06
CA PRO A 300 -21.89 11.28 -29.07
C PRO A 300 -21.32 10.86 -27.72
N VAL A 301 -21.46 11.73 -26.73
CA VAL A 301 -21.08 11.50 -25.34
C VAL A 301 -22.33 11.09 -24.58
N ARG A 302 -22.35 9.86 -24.05
CA ARG A 302 -23.51 9.32 -23.32
C ARG A 302 -23.91 10.22 -22.14
N HIS A 303 -25.22 10.38 -21.95
CA HIS A 303 -25.77 11.02 -20.76
C HIS A 303 -25.22 10.36 -19.49
N ARG A 304 -24.99 11.18 -18.46
CA ARG A 304 -24.75 10.73 -17.09
C ARG A 304 -25.57 11.60 -16.14
N PRO A 305 -26.40 11.02 -15.27
CA PRO A 305 -26.99 11.80 -14.19
C PRO A 305 -25.88 12.35 -13.29
N LYS A 306 -26.08 13.58 -12.79
CA LYS A 306 -25.26 14.17 -11.73
C LYS A 306 -25.29 13.25 -10.49
N ARG A 307 -24.24 13.30 -9.68
CA ARG A 307 -24.15 12.63 -8.37
C ARG A 307 -23.44 13.56 -7.38
N ASP A 308 -23.75 13.43 -6.09
CA ASP A 308 -23.04 14.17 -5.05
C ASP A 308 -21.56 13.74 -5.05
N PRO A 309 -20.60 14.69 -4.96
CA PRO A 309 -19.18 14.39 -4.86
C PRO A 309 -18.85 13.35 -3.78
N ARG A 310 -19.56 13.31 -2.64
CA ARG A 310 -19.36 12.34 -1.54
C ARG A 310 -19.68 10.90 -1.93
N ASP A 311 -20.42 10.68 -3.03
CA ASP A 311 -20.81 9.35 -3.42
C ASP A 311 -19.84 8.70 -4.43
N LEU A 312 -18.95 9.50 -5.04
CA LEU A 312 -17.97 9.07 -6.06
C LEU A 312 -16.80 8.28 -5.46
N LYS A 313 -16.73 6.97 -5.67
CA LYS A 313 -15.74 6.11 -5.01
C LYS A 313 -14.57 5.74 -5.94
N VAL A 314 -13.35 6.02 -5.50
CA VAL A 314 -12.08 5.79 -6.20
C VAL A 314 -11.27 4.73 -5.46
N LEU A 315 -10.85 3.68 -6.16
CA LEU A 315 -9.99 2.62 -5.61
C LEU A 315 -8.64 2.57 -6.33
N ASP A 316 -7.56 2.50 -5.56
CA ASP A 316 -6.29 1.94 -6.02
C ASP A 316 -5.99 0.61 -5.30
N PRO A 317 -6.11 -0.55 -5.99
CA PRO A 317 -5.98 -1.87 -5.36
C PRO A 317 -4.53 -2.35 -5.19
N ALA A 318 -3.54 -1.55 -5.59
CA ALA A 318 -2.11 -1.81 -5.40
C ALA A 318 -1.37 -0.47 -5.22
N CYS A 319 -1.75 0.28 -4.18
CA CYS A 319 -1.61 1.73 -4.17
C CYS A 319 -0.19 2.27 -3.97
N GLY A 320 0.74 1.47 -3.45
CA GLY A 320 2.10 1.91 -3.17
C GLY A 320 2.11 3.15 -2.26
N SER A 321 2.78 4.22 -2.71
CA SER A 321 2.80 5.53 -2.03
C SER A 321 1.53 6.38 -2.23
N GLY A 322 0.45 5.81 -2.78
CA GLY A 322 -0.83 6.50 -2.99
C GLY A 322 -0.86 7.46 -4.18
N HIS A 323 0.05 7.31 -5.16
CA HIS A 323 0.25 8.32 -6.22
C HIS A 323 -1.01 8.66 -7.02
N PHE A 324 -1.84 7.68 -7.38
CA PHE A 324 -3.13 7.94 -8.03
C PHE A 324 -4.14 8.60 -7.09
N LEU A 325 -4.14 8.25 -5.81
CA LEU A 325 -5.04 8.83 -4.80
C LEU A 325 -4.70 10.29 -4.50
N LEU A 326 -3.41 10.67 -4.50
CA LEU A 326 -2.94 12.04 -4.32
C LEU A 326 -3.43 12.99 -5.43
N TYR A 327 -3.41 12.54 -6.69
CA TYR A 327 -3.93 13.35 -7.80
C TYR A 327 -5.46 13.27 -7.92
N ALA A 328 -6.07 12.13 -7.58
CA ALA A 328 -7.53 12.03 -7.46
C ALA A 328 -8.09 12.98 -6.39
N PHE A 329 -7.37 13.17 -5.26
CA PHE A 329 -7.68 14.20 -4.27
C PHE A 329 -7.77 15.60 -4.90
N ASP A 330 -6.74 15.99 -5.67
CA ASP A 330 -6.66 17.31 -6.32
C ASP A 330 -7.82 17.56 -7.30
N LEU A 331 -8.35 16.52 -7.96
CA LEU A 331 -9.52 16.65 -8.82
C LEU A 331 -10.82 16.70 -8.00
N LEU A 332 -10.95 15.85 -6.98
CA LEU A 332 -12.12 15.80 -6.11
C LEU A 332 -12.35 17.14 -5.39
N VAL A 333 -11.28 17.85 -4.99
CA VAL A 333 -11.39 19.22 -4.46
C VAL A 333 -12.26 20.12 -5.36
N THR A 334 -11.97 20.14 -6.65
CA THR A 334 -12.76 20.92 -7.62
C THR A 334 -14.19 20.37 -7.80
N MET A 335 -14.39 19.05 -7.72
CA MET A 335 -15.74 18.46 -7.79
C MET A 335 -16.61 18.82 -6.58
N TYR A 336 -16.05 18.91 -5.38
CA TYR A 336 -16.79 19.33 -4.17
C TYR A 336 -17.21 20.80 -4.25
N GLU A 337 -16.34 21.69 -4.72
CA GLU A 337 -16.68 23.11 -4.92
C GLU A 337 -17.74 23.28 -6.03
N GLU A 338 -17.60 22.59 -7.17
CA GLU A 338 -18.58 22.62 -8.26
C GLU A 338 -19.92 21.96 -7.88
N GLY A 339 -19.89 20.90 -7.07
CA GLY A 339 -21.07 20.21 -6.56
C GLY A 339 -21.82 21.02 -5.51
N TRP A 340 -21.12 21.82 -4.70
CA TRP A 340 -21.76 22.80 -3.81
C TRP A 340 -22.28 24.03 -4.58
N ALA A 341 -21.57 24.47 -5.61
CA ALA A 341 -22.00 25.62 -6.43
C ALA A 341 -23.29 25.33 -7.23
N ASP A 342 -23.52 24.08 -7.61
CA ASP A 342 -24.67 23.66 -8.41
C ASP A 342 -25.97 23.56 -7.59
N ALA A 343 -26.93 24.46 -7.88
CA ALA A 343 -28.26 24.44 -7.26
C ALA A 343 -29.12 23.22 -7.66
N ALA A 344 -28.74 22.50 -8.70
CA ALA A 344 -29.34 21.23 -9.13
C ALA A 344 -28.39 20.04 -8.91
N ALA A 345 -27.57 20.10 -7.85
CA ALA A 345 -26.86 18.94 -7.34
C ALA A 345 -27.82 18.01 -6.57
N PRO A 346 -27.75 16.68 -6.75
CA PRO A 346 -28.54 15.75 -5.97
C PRO A 346 -28.01 15.63 -4.54
N ALA A 347 -28.87 15.20 -3.62
CA ALA A 347 -28.48 14.82 -2.26
C ALA A 347 -27.56 13.57 -2.26
N SER A 348 -26.70 13.45 -1.24
CA SER A 348 -25.81 12.30 -1.11
C SER A 348 -26.55 11.01 -0.72
N GLU A 349 -26.16 9.88 -1.35
CA GLU A 349 -26.51 8.51 -0.95
C GLU A 349 -26.35 8.29 0.57
N ALA A 350 -25.39 8.97 1.22
CA ALA A 350 -25.01 8.76 2.62
C ALA A 350 -25.68 9.71 3.63
N THR A 351 -25.94 10.98 3.28
CA THR A 351 -26.55 11.96 4.22
C THR A 351 -28.02 12.26 3.93
N GLN A 352 -28.54 11.90 2.74
CA GLN A 352 -29.85 12.31 2.23
C GLN A 352 -30.05 13.84 2.16
N ARG A 353 -28.95 14.61 2.17
CA ARG A 353 -28.91 16.08 2.04
C ARG A 353 -27.88 16.49 0.99
N THR A 354 -28.07 17.64 0.36
CA THR A 354 -27.10 18.24 -0.57
C THR A 354 -25.92 18.89 0.17
N LEU A 355 -24.83 19.17 -0.55
CA LEU A 355 -23.69 19.91 0.02
C LEU A 355 -24.08 21.32 0.51
N ARG A 356 -25.10 21.97 -0.07
CA ARG A 356 -25.58 23.30 0.36
C ARG A 356 -26.37 23.26 1.67
N GLU A 357 -27.05 22.16 1.95
CA GLU A 357 -27.80 21.95 3.19
C GLU A 357 -26.90 21.54 4.36
N ASP A 358 -25.84 20.79 4.07
CA ASP A 358 -24.81 20.40 5.05
C ASP A 358 -23.77 21.50 5.30
N TYR A 359 -23.56 22.43 4.34
CA TYR A 359 -22.63 23.56 4.46
C TYR A 359 -23.27 24.85 3.91
N ALA A 360 -23.62 25.78 4.80
CA ALA A 360 -24.31 27.03 4.44
C ALA A 360 -23.50 27.93 3.49
N ASP A 361 -22.17 27.91 3.61
CA ASP A 361 -21.24 28.68 2.80
C ASP A 361 -20.02 27.85 2.34
N LEU A 362 -19.25 28.43 1.43
CA LEU A 362 -18.08 27.78 0.83
C LEU A 362 -16.88 27.66 1.79
N GLU A 363 -16.79 28.49 2.84
CA GLU A 363 -15.73 28.39 3.84
C GLU A 363 -15.98 27.19 4.77
N GLY A 364 -17.21 27.05 5.27
CA GLY A 364 -17.66 25.87 6.02
C GLY A 364 -17.44 24.57 5.25
N LEU A 365 -17.70 24.57 3.93
CA LEU A 365 -17.33 23.45 3.07
C LEU A 365 -15.81 23.26 3.03
N ARG A 366 -15.01 24.27 2.66
CA ARG A 366 -13.54 24.18 2.54
C ARG A 366 -12.85 23.70 3.82
N ARG A 367 -13.38 24.08 4.97
CA ARG A 367 -12.97 23.63 6.32
C ARG A 367 -13.15 22.11 6.51
N ALA A 368 -14.25 21.54 6.02
CA ALA A 368 -14.53 20.10 6.11
C ALA A 368 -13.99 19.26 4.93
N LEU A 369 -13.91 19.84 3.73
CA LEU A 369 -13.70 19.17 2.44
C LEU A 369 -12.50 18.22 2.42
N PRO A 370 -11.30 18.56 2.93
CA PRO A 370 -10.17 17.63 2.93
C PRO A 370 -10.44 16.33 3.71
N GLY A 371 -11.20 16.42 4.81
CA GLY A 371 -11.66 15.26 5.57
C GLY A 371 -12.75 14.47 4.84
N LEU A 372 -13.65 15.14 4.12
CA LEU A 372 -14.68 14.49 3.31
C LEU A 372 -14.05 13.62 2.19
N VAL A 373 -13.07 14.16 1.47
CA VAL A 373 -12.36 13.45 0.39
C VAL A 373 -11.69 12.17 0.89
N LEU A 374 -11.01 12.23 2.04
CA LEU A 374 -10.35 11.06 2.63
C LEU A 374 -11.32 10.04 3.25
N ARG A 375 -12.48 10.50 3.74
CA ARG A 375 -13.51 9.65 4.35
C ARG A 375 -14.36 8.92 3.31
N HIS A 376 -14.82 9.63 2.28
CA HIS A 376 -15.90 9.15 1.40
C HIS A 376 -15.42 8.65 0.03
N ASN A 377 -14.31 9.17 -0.49
CA ASN A 377 -13.95 9.00 -1.90
C ASN A 377 -12.75 8.08 -2.13
N LEU A 378 -11.65 8.30 -1.41
CA LEU A 378 -10.37 7.66 -1.70
C LEU A 378 -10.20 6.37 -0.89
N HIS A 379 -9.96 5.27 -1.61
CA HIS A 379 -9.69 3.94 -1.08
C HIS A 379 -8.41 3.37 -1.67
N GLY A 380 -7.59 2.73 -0.84
CA GLY A 380 -6.32 2.13 -1.24
C GLY A 380 -6.10 0.78 -0.59
N VAL A 381 -5.51 -0.16 -1.32
CA VAL A 381 -5.03 -1.44 -0.76
C VAL A 381 -3.60 -1.69 -1.24
N ASP A 382 -2.75 -2.19 -0.35
CA ASP A 382 -1.43 -2.73 -0.69
C ASP A 382 -1.15 -4.00 0.15
N ILE A 383 -0.23 -4.85 -0.30
CA ILE A 383 0.23 -6.05 0.45
C ILE A 383 1.47 -5.76 1.30
N ASP A 384 2.05 -4.56 1.19
CA ASP A 384 3.19 -4.12 2.00
C ASP A 384 2.72 -3.04 2.97
N ALA A 385 2.68 -3.34 4.28
CA ALA A 385 2.30 -2.39 5.33
C ALA A 385 3.00 -1.03 5.17
N ARG A 386 4.27 -1.04 4.74
CA ARG A 386 5.13 0.13 4.54
C ARG A 386 4.60 1.08 3.46
N CYS A 387 4.00 0.54 2.39
CA CYS A 387 3.29 1.33 1.39
C CYS A 387 2.11 2.07 2.02
N ALA A 388 1.29 1.35 2.80
CA ALA A 388 0.13 1.92 3.47
C ALA A 388 0.49 3.01 4.49
N GLN A 389 1.59 2.89 5.24
CA GLN A 389 2.07 3.95 6.14
C GLN A 389 2.34 5.25 5.36
N ILE A 390 3.05 5.13 4.24
CA ILE A 390 3.46 6.26 3.39
C ILE A 390 2.27 6.88 2.65
N ALA A 391 1.37 6.07 2.09
CA ALA A 391 0.18 6.56 1.41
C ALA A 391 -0.72 7.38 2.37
N GLN A 392 -0.86 6.93 3.62
CA GLN A 392 -1.64 7.64 4.64
C GLN A 392 -1.01 8.98 5.04
N LEU A 393 0.30 9.00 5.31
CA LEU A 393 1.02 10.24 5.59
C LEU A 393 0.96 11.21 4.39
N ALA A 394 1.13 10.71 3.16
CA ALA A 394 1.08 11.54 1.96
C ALA A 394 -0.32 12.15 1.74
N LEU A 395 -1.38 11.38 1.95
CA LEU A 395 -2.76 11.84 1.87
C LEU A 395 -3.11 12.83 2.99
N TRP A 396 -2.60 12.63 4.20
CA TRP A 396 -2.74 13.60 5.30
C TRP A 396 -2.03 14.92 4.99
N MET A 397 -0.77 14.87 4.53
CA MET A 397 -0.04 16.08 4.08
C MET A 397 -0.75 16.79 2.92
N ARG A 398 -1.39 16.03 2.01
CA ARG A 398 -2.21 16.57 0.91
C ARG A 398 -3.44 17.31 1.43
N ALA A 399 -4.12 16.76 2.44
CA ALA A 399 -5.24 17.43 3.11
C ALA A 399 -4.81 18.69 3.86
N GLN A 400 -3.71 18.65 4.62
CA GLN A 400 -3.14 19.81 5.31
C GLN A 400 -2.71 20.92 4.34
N ARG A 401 -2.18 20.53 3.17
CA ARG A 401 -1.88 21.46 2.06
C ARG A 401 -3.16 22.12 1.54
N ALA A 402 -4.25 21.37 1.34
CA ALA A 402 -5.53 21.92 0.91
C ALA A 402 -6.13 22.89 1.95
N HIS A 403 -6.14 22.53 3.24
CA HIS A 403 -6.57 23.45 4.31
C HIS A 403 -5.78 24.76 4.31
N ARG A 404 -4.45 24.71 4.14
CA ARG A 404 -3.61 25.90 4.03
C ARG A 404 -3.93 26.72 2.78
N ASP A 405 -4.09 26.08 1.62
CA ASP A 405 -4.41 26.76 0.35
C ASP A 405 -5.82 27.38 0.36
N PHE A 406 -6.73 26.88 1.22
CA PHE A 406 -8.04 27.49 1.52
C PHE A 406 -7.97 28.60 2.60
N GLY A 407 -6.81 28.84 3.22
CA GLY A 407 -6.64 29.82 4.30
C GLY A 407 -7.02 29.35 5.71
N VAL A 408 -7.39 28.08 5.90
CA VAL A 408 -7.89 27.56 7.20
C VAL A 408 -6.76 27.51 8.25
N PRO A 409 -6.86 28.28 9.36
CA PRO A 409 -5.86 28.29 10.42
C PRO A 409 -5.70 26.91 11.09
N ARG A 410 -4.48 26.58 11.56
CA ARG A 410 -4.18 25.23 12.09
C ARG A 410 -5.17 24.75 13.17
N GLY A 411 -5.47 25.60 14.15
CA GLY A 411 -6.38 25.28 15.26
C GLY A 411 -7.85 25.09 14.85
N GLU A 412 -8.22 25.44 13.62
CA GLU A 412 -9.57 25.31 13.08
C GLU A 412 -9.73 24.13 12.11
N ARG A 413 -8.66 23.35 11.88
CA ARG A 413 -8.67 22.19 10.99
C ARG A 413 -9.31 20.98 11.69
N PRO A 414 -10.35 20.35 11.12
CA PRO A 414 -10.91 19.12 11.67
C PRO A 414 -9.89 17.97 11.64
N ALA A 415 -9.62 17.35 12.79
CA ALA A 415 -8.63 16.27 12.92
C ALA A 415 -8.98 15.03 12.09
N ILE A 416 -8.06 14.64 11.21
CA ILE A 416 -8.20 13.59 10.20
C ILE A 416 -7.74 12.25 10.79
N ARG A 417 -8.63 11.57 11.51
CA ARG A 417 -8.31 10.35 12.28
C ARG A 417 -8.33 9.04 11.51
N ARG A 418 -8.84 9.03 10.26
CA ARG A 418 -8.90 7.84 9.39
C ARG A 418 -8.79 8.21 7.92
N SER A 419 -8.26 7.28 7.13
CA SER A 419 -8.40 7.20 5.69
C SER A 419 -8.76 5.77 5.31
N ASN A 420 -9.27 5.52 4.10
CA ASN A 420 -9.59 4.16 3.67
C ASN A 420 -8.40 3.45 2.99
N ILE A 421 -7.21 3.55 3.58
CA ILE A 421 -6.03 2.78 3.16
C ILE A 421 -5.92 1.54 4.03
N VAL A 422 -5.87 0.37 3.40
CA VAL A 422 -5.87 -0.95 4.05
C VAL A 422 -4.61 -1.72 3.67
N VAL A 423 -4.00 -2.38 4.65
CA VAL A 423 -2.98 -3.40 4.38
C VAL A 423 -3.68 -4.73 4.18
N ALA A 424 -3.31 -5.48 3.15
CA ALA A 424 -3.80 -6.83 2.96
C ALA A 424 -2.91 -7.86 3.68
N GLU A 425 -2.71 -7.71 4.98
CA GLU A 425 -2.01 -8.72 5.78
C GLU A 425 -2.83 -10.01 5.90
N PRO A 426 -2.18 -11.19 6.05
CA PRO A 426 -2.87 -12.40 6.46
C PRO A 426 -3.47 -12.24 7.87
N MET A 427 -4.54 -12.97 8.16
CA MET A 427 -5.05 -13.02 9.54
C MET A 427 -4.05 -13.75 10.47
N PRO A 428 -4.01 -13.42 11.78
CA PRO A 428 -3.05 -13.96 12.73
C PRO A 428 -2.93 -15.49 12.74
N GLY A 429 -1.69 -15.98 12.81
CA GLY A 429 -1.37 -17.42 12.83
C GLY A 429 -1.48 -18.07 14.21
N GLU A 430 -1.45 -17.25 15.27
CA GLU A 430 -1.45 -17.67 16.67
C GLU A 430 -2.80 -18.30 17.07
N GLY A 431 -2.94 -19.60 16.83
CA GLY A 431 -4.16 -20.35 17.12
C GLY A 431 -4.60 -20.30 18.59
N ASP A 432 -3.72 -20.00 19.54
CA ASP A 432 -4.06 -19.70 20.93
C ASP A 432 -4.78 -18.35 21.07
N LEU A 433 -4.27 -17.29 20.45
CA LEU A 433 -4.91 -15.97 20.44
C LEU A 433 -6.23 -15.99 19.66
N VAL A 434 -6.30 -16.71 18.54
CA VAL A 434 -7.56 -16.95 17.81
C VAL A 434 -8.60 -17.60 18.72
N ARG A 435 -8.22 -18.63 19.51
CA ARG A 435 -9.13 -19.31 20.45
C ARG A 435 -9.54 -18.43 21.65
N ASP A 436 -8.63 -17.62 22.19
CA ASP A 436 -8.93 -16.65 23.26
C ASP A 436 -9.93 -15.59 22.75
N PHE A 437 -9.64 -14.97 21.61
CA PHE A 437 -10.52 -13.99 20.98
C PHE A 437 -11.91 -14.56 20.64
N VAL A 438 -11.98 -15.74 20.01
CA VAL A 438 -13.27 -16.38 19.67
C VAL A 438 -14.08 -16.73 20.93
N ARG A 439 -13.46 -17.06 22.07
CA ARG A 439 -14.18 -17.27 23.34
C ARG A 439 -14.78 -15.98 23.90
N ARG A 440 -14.18 -14.82 23.61
CA ARG A 440 -14.60 -13.47 24.05
C ARG A 440 -15.68 -12.83 23.19
N LEU A 441 -16.07 -13.47 22.08
CA LEU A 441 -17.23 -13.07 21.30
C LEU A 441 -18.48 -13.69 21.93
N ASP A 442 -19.45 -12.89 22.36
CA ASP A 442 -20.67 -13.37 23.05
C ASP A 442 -21.68 -14.07 22.11
N ASP A 443 -21.37 -14.13 20.82
CA ASP A 443 -22.31 -14.36 19.73
C ASP A 443 -21.80 -15.48 18.80
N ALA A 444 -22.58 -16.55 18.66
CA ALA A 444 -22.20 -17.73 17.88
C ALA A 444 -21.96 -17.42 16.39
N VAL A 445 -22.69 -16.45 15.82
CA VAL A 445 -22.53 -16.03 14.41
C VAL A 445 -21.21 -15.25 14.26
N LEU A 446 -20.87 -14.39 15.23
CA LEU A 446 -19.55 -13.73 15.24
C LEU A 446 -18.41 -14.74 15.40
N ARG A 447 -18.58 -15.79 16.21
CA ARG A 447 -17.58 -16.87 16.37
C ARG A 447 -17.32 -17.62 15.07
N GLU A 448 -18.37 -18.06 14.37
CA GLU A 448 -18.23 -18.73 13.07
C GLU A 448 -17.62 -17.77 12.03
N LEU A 449 -18.15 -16.54 11.94
CA LEU A 449 -17.68 -15.53 11.00
C LEU A 449 -16.19 -15.23 11.18
N PHE A 450 -15.73 -14.98 12.41
CA PHE A 450 -14.33 -14.68 12.68
C PHE A 450 -13.42 -15.88 12.38
N THR A 451 -13.83 -17.10 12.76
CA THR A 451 -13.08 -18.32 12.44
C THR A 451 -12.94 -18.50 10.92
N LYS A 452 -14.04 -18.30 10.18
CA LYS A 452 -14.07 -18.37 8.72
C LYS A 452 -13.28 -17.25 8.04
N LEU A 453 -13.21 -16.06 8.64
CA LEU A 453 -12.35 -14.96 8.19
C LEU A 453 -10.87 -15.33 8.35
N VAL A 454 -10.46 -15.85 9.51
CA VAL A 454 -9.09 -16.35 9.76
C VAL A 454 -8.70 -17.40 8.72
N ASP A 455 -9.56 -18.38 8.44
CA ASP A 455 -9.29 -19.38 7.40
C ASP A 455 -9.25 -18.80 5.97
N SER A 456 -10.15 -17.87 5.65
CA SER A 456 -10.28 -17.30 4.29
C SER A 456 -9.14 -16.35 3.93
N LEU A 457 -8.56 -15.65 4.91
CA LEU A 457 -7.59 -14.56 4.70
C LEU A 457 -6.11 -15.01 4.76
N LYS A 458 -5.82 -16.29 4.91
CA LYS A 458 -4.43 -16.83 4.98
C LYS A 458 -3.53 -16.47 3.79
N LEU A 459 -4.11 -16.13 2.63
CA LEU A 459 -3.40 -15.72 1.41
C LEU A 459 -3.57 -14.22 1.09
N ALA A 460 -4.03 -13.39 2.04
CA ALA A 460 -4.23 -11.96 1.82
C ALA A 460 -2.91 -11.25 1.45
N GLY A 461 -1.80 -11.54 2.13
CA GLY A 461 -0.48 -10.97 1.81
C GLY A 461 0.04 -11.34 0.41
N ASP A 462 -0.40 -12.46 -0.17
CA ASP A 462 0.00 -12.90 -1.50
C ASP A 462 -0.95 -12.45 -2.62
N MET A 463 -2.23 -12.19 -2.30
CA MET A 463 -3.29 -11.96 -3.29
C MET A 463 -3.96 -10.58 -3.19
N GLY A 464 -3.93 -9.93 -2.03
CA GLY A 464 -4.69 -8.71 -1.75
C GLY A 464 -6.17 -8.84 -2.12
N LEU A 465 -6.72 -7.80 -2.77
CA LEU A 465 -8.08 -7.83 -3.30
C LEU A 465 -8.34 -8.92 -4.35
N LEU A 466 -7.32 -9.59 -4.91
CA LEU A 466 -7.53 -10.72 -5.82
C LEU A 466 -8.16 -11.93 -5.13
N LEU A 467 -8.00 -12.07 -3.81
CA LEU A 467 -8.48 -13.18 -3.00
C LEU A 467 -10.01 -13.39 -3.08
N ARG A 468 -10.77 -12.35 -3.43
CA ARG A 468 -12.25 -12.36 -3.50
C ARG A 468 -12.91 -12.78 -2.18
N VAL A 469 -12.36 -12.30 -1.06
CA VAL A 469 -12.81 -12.66 0.30
C VAL A 469 -14.32 -12.48 0.50
N GLU A 470 -14.93 -11.46 -0.13
CA GLU A 470 -16.37 -11.20 -0.05
C GLU A 470 -17.23 -12.37 -0.59
N LYS A 471 -16.65 -13.21 -1.46
CA LYS A 471 -17.28 -14.43 -2.00
C LYS A 471 -17.00 -15.68 -1.14
N LEU A 472 -15.93 -15.66 -0.33
CA LEU A 472 -15.57 -16.76 0.58
C LEU A 472 -16.45 -16.73 1.84
N VAL A 473 -16.66 -15.54 2.42
CA VAL A 473 -17.58 -15.34 3.54
C VAL A 473 -19.05 -15.16 3.14
N ALA A 474 -19.37 -15.09 1.84
CA ALA A 474 -20.75 -14.94 1.33
C ALA A 474 -21.75 -15.95 1.91
N GLY A 475 -21.33 -17.21 2.09
CA GLY A 475 -22.19 -18.28 2.62
C GLY A 475 -22.56 -18.17 4.11
N VAL A 476 -22.26 -17.06 4.79
CA VAL A 476 -22.72 -16.73 6.16
C VAL A 476 -23.75 -15.58 6.13
N ARG A 477 -24.20 -15.13 4.94
CA ARG A 477 -24.85 -13.82 4.75
C ARG A 477 -26.27 -13.85 4.19
N GLU A 478 -26.79 -15.02 3.83
CA GLU A 478 -28.14 -15.16 3.28
C GLU A 478 -29.19 -14.92 4.38
N GLY A 479 -29.64 -13.66 4.48
CA GLY A 479 -30.72 -13.21 5.37
C GLY A 479 -30.45 -11.90 6.12
N GLN A 480 -29.19 -11.47 6.27
CA GLN A 480 -28.84 -10.44 7.28
C GLN A 480 -27.80 -9.38 6.83
N LEU A 481 -27.89 -8.85 5.59
CA LEU A 481 -26.97 -7.79 5.13
C LEU A 481 -26.92 -6.55 6.05
N GLY A 482 -28.02 -6.20 6.74
CA GLY A 482 -28.06 -5.09 7.69
C GLY A 482 -27.25 -5.34 8.97
N LEU A 483 -27.25 -6.57 9.50
CA LEU A 483 -26.49 -6.93 10.70
C LEU A 483 -24.99 -7.10 10.42
N PHE A 484 -24.57 -7.20 9.15
CA PHE A 484 -23.15 -7.44 8.85
C PHE A 484 -22.25 -6.24 9.20
N ARG A 485 -22.75 -4.99 9.08
CA ARG A 485 -21.98 -3.81 9.53
C ARG A 485 -21.83 -3.76 11.04
N SER A 486 -22.92 -3.96 11.78
CA SER A 486 -22.88 -4.01 13.25
C SER A 486 -22.09 -5.23 13.76
N ALA A 487 -22.02 -6.32 12.99
CA ALA A 487 -21.11 -7.43 13.25
C ALA A 487 -19.63 -7.01 13.09
N GLU A 488 -19.25 -6.33 12.01
CA GLU A 488 -17.87 -5.81 11.87
C GLU A 488 -17.53 -4.76 12.94
N GLU A 489 -18.48 -3.91 13.32
CA GLU A 489 -18.29 -2.88 14.36
C GLU A 489 -18.08 -3.54 15.74
N ARG A 490 -18.94 -4.49 16.14
CA ARG A 490 -18.77 -5.31 17.36
C ARG A 490 -17.46 -6.11 17.37
N LEU A 491 -17.02 -6.62 16.22
CA LEU A 491 -15.72 -7.27 16.08
C LEU A 491 -14.57 -6.27 16.31
N ARG A 492 -14.59 -5.09 15.66
CA ARG A 492 -13.57 -4.03 15.83
C ARG A 492 -13.51 -3.54 17.28
N GLU A 493 -14.64 -3.30 17.94
CA GLU A 493 -14.72 -2.92 19.36
C GLU A 493 -14.14 -4.01 20.29
N THR A 494 -14.39 -5.27 19.98
CA THR A 494 -13.88 -6.39 20.79
C THR A 494 -12.39 -6.63 20.55
N LEU A 495 -11.86 -6.36 19.34
CA LEU A 495 -10.43 -6.37 19.06
C LEU A 495 -9.67 -5.27 19.83
N VAL A 496 -10.24 -4.06 19.95
CA VAL A 496 -9.67 -2.99 20.77
C VAL A 496 -9.59 -3.42 22.24
N ARG A 497 -10.71 -3.87 22.82
CA ARG A 497 -10.76 -4.37 24.21
C ARG A 497 -9.79 -5.52 24.45
N PHE A 498 -9.67 -6.46 23.50
CA PHE A 498 -8.74 -7.60 23.59
C PHE A 498 -7.27 -7.18 23.73
N ALA A 499 -6.85 -6.15 22.98
CA ALA A 499 -5.50 -5.59 23.09
C ALA A 499 -5.29 -4.76 24.37
N GLU A 500 -6.33 -4.08 24.85
CA GLU A 500 -6.28 -3.18 26.01
C GLU A 500 -6.34 -3.91 27.36
N GLU A 501 -7.08 -5.02 27.47
CA GLU A 501 -7.22 -5.87 28.66
C GLU A 501 -6.01 -6.79 28.93
N ALA A 502 -4.99 -6.76 28.07
CA ALA A 502 -3.88 -7.70 28.13
C ALA A 502 -2.99 -7.51 29.39
N SER A 503 -2.46 -8.62 29.92
CA SER A 503 -1.36 -8.61 30.89
C SER A 503 -0.15 -7.86 30.32
N SER A 504 0.75 -7.38 31.18
CA SER A 504 1.96 -6.67 30.73
C SER A 504 2.92 -7.53 29.89
N SER A 505 2.77 -8.87 29.92
CA SER A 505 3.49 -9.82 29.07
C SER A 505 2.84 -9.98 27.68
N ASP A 506 1.54 -10.26 27.61
CA ASP A 506 0.86 -10.60 26.35
C ASP A 506 0.35 -9.39 25.56
N ARG A 507 0.45 -8.17 26.12
CA ARG A 507 -0.01 -6.94 25.47
C ARG A 507 0.59 -6.68 24.09
N ALA A 508 1.84 -7.07 23.86
CA ALA A 508 2.43 -6.97 22.53
C ALA A 508 1.82 -7.98 21.55
N ARG A 509 1.71 -9.27 21.94
CA ARG A 509 1.14 -10.36 21.14
C ARG A 509 -0.33 -10.09 20.78
N ARG A 510 -1.17 -9.78 21.78
CA ARG A 510 -2.59 -9.45 21.56
C ARG A 510 -2.80 -8.18 20.73
N ARG A 511 -1.88 -7.21 20.79
CA ARG A 511 -1.94 -6.02 19.93
C ARG A 511 -1.68 -6.34 18.47
N LEU A 512 -0.60 -7.07 18.15
CA LEU A 512 -0.28 -7.46 16.78
C LEU A 512 -1.46 -8.22 16.15
N PHE A 513 -1.95 -9.23 16.87
CA PHE A 513 -3.19 -9.95 16.55
C PHE A 513 -4.38 -9.02 16.24
N ALA A 514 -4.61 -8.01 17.07
CA ALA A 514 -5.74 -7.10 16.92
C ALA A 514 -5.58 -6.11 15.75
N GLU A 515 -4.34 -5.71 15.43
CA GLU A 515 -4.05 -4.82 14.32
C GLU A 515 -4.18 -5.54 12.98
N ASP A 516 -3.66 -6.76 12.83
CA ASP A 516 -3.87 -7.60 11.64
C ASP A 516 -5.35 -7.94 11.43
N ALA A 517 -6.05 -8.33 12.50
CA ALA A 517 -7.48 -8.63 12.41
C ALA A 517 -8.32 -7.41 12.00
N ALA A 518 -7.92 -6.20 12.41
CA ALA A 518 -8.54 -4.96 11.96
C ALA A 518 -8.24 -4.67 10.47
N GLN A 519 -7.04 -4.98 9.98
CA GLN A 519 -6.70 -4.89 8.55
C GLN A 519 -7.50 -5.90 7.71
N GLY A 520 -7.61 -7.16 8.17
CA GLY A 520 -8.41 -8.20 7.53
C GLY A 520 -9.89 -7.83 7.38
N LEU A 521 -10.49 -7.21 8.42
CA LEU A 521 -11.84 -6.64 8.35
C LEU A 521 -11.92 -5.47 7.35
N GLY A 522 -10.93 -4.56 7.34
CA GLY A 522 -10.84 -3.48 6.36
C GLY A 522 -10.75 -3.97 4.90
N LEU A 523 -10.11 -5.12 4.67
CA LEU A 523 -9.99 -5.74 3.35
C LEU A 523 -11.33 -6.31 2.87
N VAL A 524 -12.12 -6.91 3.77
CA VAL A 524 -13.50 -7.37 3.49
C VAL A 524 -14.39 -6.19 3.16
N GLU A 525 -14.42 -5.17 4.03
CA GLU A 525 -15.20 -3.94 3.85
C GLU A 525 -14.87 -3.24 2.52
N THR A 526 -13.61 -3.30 2.09
CA THR A 526 -13.15 -2.72 0.81
C THR A 526 -13.49 -3.60 -0.41
N ALA A 527 -13.50 -4.92 -0.28
CA ALA A 527 -13.89 -5.86 -1.34
C ALA A 527 -15.40 -5.84 -1.64
N GLU A 528 -16.22 -5.45 -0.67
CA GLU A 528 -17.68 -5.32 -0.83
C GLU A 528 -18.11 -4.05 -1.55
N LYS A 529 -17.36 -2.95 -1.39
CA LYS A 529 -17.65 -1.67 -2.02
C LYS A 529 -17.68 -1.78 -3.55
N ARG A 530 -18.40 -0.85 -4.18
CA ARG A 530 -18.46 -0.70 -5.65
C ARG A 530 -18.06 0.70 -6.04
N PHE A 531 -17.12 0.79 -6.97
CA PHE A 531 -16.35 1.99 -7.24
C PHE A 531 -16.72 2.60 -8.60
N ASP A 532 -16.65 3.92 -8.68
CA ASP A 532 -16.86 4.70 -9.90
C ASP A 532 -15.57 4.83 -10.73
N VAL A 533 -14.43 4.75 -10.04
CA VAL A 533 -13.10 4.75 -10.63
C VAL A 533 -12.24 3.67 -9.98
N VAL A 534 -11.51 2.91 -10.81
CA VAL A 534 -10.38 2.09 -10.36
C VAL A 534 -9.12 2.54 -11.10
N LEU A 535 -8.08 2.94 -10.38
CA LEU A 535 -6.79 3.37 -10.91
C LEU A 535 -5.70 2.42 -10.40
N MET A 536 -4.72 2.03 -11.23
CA MET A 536 -3.70 1.06 -10.79
C MET A 536 -2.40 1.09 -11.60
N ASN A 537 -1.28 0.88 -10.90
CA ASN A 537 -0.05 0.30 -11.44
C ASN A 537 0.16 -1.10 -10.83
N PRO A 538 -0.58 -2.12 -11.29
CA PRO A 538 -0.61 -3.43 -10.65
C PRO A 538 0.72 -4.20 -10.82
N PRO A 539 1.04 -5.14 -9.92
CA PRO A 539 2.22 -5.99 -10.06
C PRO A 539 2.15 -6.89 -11.31
N PHE A 540 3.33 -7.16 -11.90
CA PHE A 540 3.52 -7.88 -13.15
C PHE A 540 4.21 -9.24 -12.94
N GLY A 541 3.95 -10.19 -13.85
CA GLY A 541 4.57 -11.50 -13.88
C GLY A 541 3.74 -12.58 -13.18
N ALA A 542 4.39 -13.63 -12.71
CA ALA A 542 3.74 -14.72 -11.99
C ALA A 542 3.32 -14.28 -10.57
N GLY A 543 2.20 -14.83 -10.08
CA GLY A 543 1.83 -14.77 -8.66
C GLY A 543 2.81 -15.55 -7.79
N SER A 544 2.72 -15.39 -6.46
CA SER A 544 3.62 -16.11 -5.56
C SER A 544 3.40 -17.63 -5.64
N THR A 545 4.44 -18.42 -5.32
CA THR A 545 4.31 -19.88 -5.26
C THR A 545 3.35 -20.35 -4.18
N ALA A 546 3.22 -19.60 -3.08
CA ALA A 546 2.29 -19.92 -1.99
C ALA A 546 0.81 -19.84 -2.44
N ALA A 547 0.41 -18.73 -3.08
CA ALA A 547 -0.97 -18.53 -3.52
C ALA A 547 -1.29 -19.13 -4.91
N LYS A 548 -0.32 -19.76 -5.58
CA LYS A 548 -0.44 -20.15 -6.99
C LYS A 548 -1.72 -20.95 -7.31
N LYS A 549 -2.01 -22.00 -6.55
CA LYS A 549 -3.14 -22.91 -6.80
C LYS A 549 -4.49 -22.18 -6.69
N GLU A 550 -4.66 -21.38 -5.64
CA GLU A 550 -5.86 -20.61 -5.37
C GLU A 550 -6.02 -19.44 -6.37
N PHE A 551 -4.92 -18.79 -6.77
CA PHE A 551 -4.88 -17.80 -7.84
C PHE A 551 -5.27 -18.39 -9.20
N GLU A 552 -4.69 -19.55 -9.59
CA GLU A 552 -5.04 -20.23 -10.84
C GLU A 552 -6.52 -20.68 -10.87
N LYS A 553 -7.07 -21.09 -9.72
CA LYS A 553 -8.48 -21.44 -9.53
C LYS A 553 -9.40 -20.21 -9.61
N ALA A 554 -8.99 -19.07 -9.06
CA ALA A 554 -9.80 -17.85 -9.03
C ALA A 554 -9.79 -17.06 -10.36
N TYR A 555 -8.70 -17.13 -11.13
CA TYR A 555 -8.47 -16.37 -12.37
C TYR A 555 -8.12 -17.25 -13.58
N PRO A 556 -8.87 -18.32 -13.91
CA PRO A 556 -8.46 -19.30 -14.93
C PRO A 556 -8.28 -18.73 -16.35
N LYS A 557 -8.78 -17.51 -16.62
CA LYS A 557 -8.64 -16.78 -17.89
C LYS A 557 -7.43 -15.83 -17.94
N THR A 558 -6.86 -15.48 -16.78
CA THR A 558 -5.88 -14.40 -16.60
C THR A 558 -4.67 -14.80 -15.74
N LYS A 559 -4.68 -16.00 -15.16
CA LYS A 559 -3.65 -16.62 -14.32
C LYS A 559 -2.20 -16.66 -14.84
N ASN A 560 -1.96 -16.27 -16.09
CA ASN A 560 -0.62 -16.26 -16.67
C ASN A 560 0.17 -14.97 -16.33
N ASP A 561 -0.51 -13.89 -15.90
CA ASP A 561 0.14 -12.63 -15.53
C ASP A 561 -0.73 -11.87 -14.51
N VAL A 562 -0.16 -11.50 -13.36
CA VAL A 562 -0.88 -10.93 -12.21
C VAL A 562 -1.61 -9.62 -12.57
N TYR A 563 -1.03 -8.76 -13.42
CA TYR A 563 -1.69 -7.52 -13.82
C TYR A 563 -3.04 -7.78 -14.52
N ALA A 564 -3.15 -8.90 -15.26
CA ALA A 564 -4.37 -9.24 -15.99
C ALA A 564 -5.48 -9.71 -15.04
N ALA A 565 -5.12 -10.35 -13.93
CA ALA A 565 -6.03 -10.66 -12.84
C ALA A 565 -6.47 -9.40 -12.07
N PHE A 566 -5.56 -8.44 -11.85
CA PHE A 566 -5.90 -7.12 -11.28
C PHE A 566 -6.89 -6.35 -12.15
N VAL A 567 -6.69 -6.28 -13.47
CA VAL A 567 -7.63 -5.64 -14.39
C VAL A 567 -8.99 -6.37 -14.38
N GLU A 568 -9.00 -7.70 -14.35
CA GLU A 568 -10.24 -8.49 -14.23
C GLU A 568 -10.97 -8.23 -12.92
N ARG A 569 -10.25 -8.16 -11.80
CA ARG A 569 -10.80 -7.85 -10.47
C ARG A 569 -11.31 -6.41 -10.38
N GLY A 570 -10.58 -5.44 -10.93
CA GLY A 570 -11.01 -4.05 -11.01
C GLY A 570 -12.34 -3.93 -11.76
N ILE A 571 -12.49 -4.61 -12.90
CA ILE A 571 -13.75 -4.64 -13.66
C ILE A 571 -14.90 -5.22 -12.83
N GLU A 572 -14.68 -6.27 -12.03
CA GLU A 572 -15.72 -6.81 -11.12
C GLU A 572 -16.19 -5.78 -10.09
N LEU A 573 -15.25 -5.03 -9.50
CA LEU A 573 -15.49 -4.04 -8.43
C LEU A 573 -16.11 -2.71 -8.92
N LEU A 574 -16.12 -2.43 -10.22
CA LEU A 574 -16.76 -1.24 -10.79
C LEU A 574 -18.31 -1.25 -10.63
N ARG A 575 -18.90 -0.06 -10.44
CA ARG A 575 -20.33 0.21 -10.70
C ARG A 575 -20.63 0.13 -12.23
N PRO A 576 -21.89 -0.01 -12.67
CA PRO A 576 -22.24 0.18 -14.09
C PRO A 576 -21.84 1.58 -14.59
N GLY A 577 -21.47 1.72 -15.86
CA GLY A 577 -21.01 2.99 -16.43
C GLY A 577 -19.67 3.55 -15.92
N ALA A 578 -19.05 2.93 -14.91
CA ALA A 578 -17.83 3.37 -14.25
C ALA A 578 -16.56 3.12 -15.10
N ARG A 579 -15.42 3.71 -14.68
CA ARG A 579 -14.18 3.77 -15.48
C ARG A 579 -12.99 3.12 -14.75
N LEU A 580 -12.09 2.45 -15.49
CA LEU A 580 -10.85 1.87 -14.97
C LEU A 580 -9.65 2.35 -15.80
N GLY A 581 -8.59 2.76 -15.12
CA GLY A 581 -7.32 3.18 -15.70
C GLY A 581 -6.19 2.32 -15.15
N ALA A 582 -5.46 1.63 -16.01
CA ALA A 582 -4.45 0.66 -15.58
C ALA A 582 -3.18 0.72 -16.42
N ILE A 583 -2.03 0.55 -15.78
CA ILE A 583 -0.78 0.23 -16.47
C ILE A 583 -0.74 -1.28 -16.75
N THR A 584 -0.34 -1.66 -17.96
CA THR A 584 -0.48 -3.02 -18.49
C THR A 584 0.69 -3.41 -19.39
N SER A 585 0.88 -4.72 -19.64
CA SER A 585 1.89 -5.19 -20.60
C SER A 585 1.32 -5.27 -22.02
N ARG A 586 2.16 -5.02 -23.04
CA ARG A 586 1.80 -5.18 -24.46
C ARG A 586 1.32 -6.60 -24.80
N THR A 587 1.74 -7.60 -24.04
CA THR A 587 1.39 -9.01 -24.27
C THR A 587 -0.13 -9.25 -24.18
N GLY A 588 -0.87 -8.46 -23.40
CA GLY A 588 -2.33 -8.55 -23.31
C GLY A 588 -3.09 -8.14 -24.59
N PHE A 589 -2.43 -7.52 -25.58
CA PHE A 589 -3.09 -6.99 -26.77
C PHE A 589 -3.34 -8.00 -27.89
N PHE A 590 -2.57 -9.10 -27.92
CA PHE A 590 -2.49 -10.02 -29.08
C PHE A 590 -3.28 -11.33 -28.96
N PRO A 591 -3.49 -11.95 -27.78
CA PRO A 591 -4.30 -13.17 -27.67
C PRO A 591 -5.73 -12.94 -28.14
N ARG A 592 -6.19 -13.70 -29.15
CA ARG A 592 -7.58 -13.65 -29.67
C ARG A 592 -8.65 -13.75 -28.55
N ARG A 593 -8.33 -14.43 -27.45
CA ARG A 593 -9.20 -14.63 -26.27
C ARG A 593 -9.52 -13.32 -25.50
N LEU A 594 -8.65 -12.30 -25.56
CA LEU A 594 -8.89 -11.00 -24.89
C LEU A 594 -9.61 -9.98 -25.77
N ARG A 595 -9.70 -10.17 -27.10
CA ARG A 595 -10.53 -9.31 -27.98
C ARG A 595 -12.00 -9.29 -27.55
N GLN A 596 -12.53 -10.39 -26.99
CA GLN A 596 -13.89 -10.47 -26.46
C GLN A 596 -14.19 -9.53 -25.26
N ARG A 597 -13.16 -8.92 -24.64
CA ARG A 597 -13.34 -7.87 -23.61
C ARG A 597 -13.29 -6.44 -24.18
N ARG A 598 -13.05 -6.28 -25.48
CA ARG A 598 -13.06 -5.00 -26.22
C ARG A 598 -14.32 -4.81 -27.06
N ASP A 599 -14.97 -5.91 -27.42
CA ASP A 599 -16.22 -5.97 -28.17
C ASP A 599 -17.43 -5.95 -27.20
N PRO A 600 -18.36 -4.99 -27.32
CA PRO A 600 -19.60 -4.96 -26.53
C PRO A 600 -20.39 -6.27 -26.56
N ARG A 601 -20.37 -7.00 -27.69
CA ARG A 601 -21.07 -8.29 -27.88
C ARG A 601 -20.56 -9.36 -26.90
N GLY A 602 -19.30 -9.29 -26.48
CA GLY A 602 -18.70 -10.22 -25.53
C GLY A 602 -19.25 -10.09 -24.11
N LEU A 603 -19.59 -8.87 -23.68
CA LEU A 603 -20.22 -8.60 -22.39
C LEU A 603 -21.71 -8.97 -22.40
N ALA A 604 -22.42 -8.73 -23.50
CA ALA A 604 -23.82 -9.14 -23.66
C ALA A 604 -23.99 -10.68 -23.64
N ARG A 605 -23.11 -11.43 -24.31
CA ARG A 605 -23.19 -12.90 -24.36
C ARG A 605 -22.95 -13.59 -23.00
N ALA A 606 -22.32 -12.92 -22.04
CA ALA A 606 -22.13 -13.43 -20.68
C ALA A 606 -23.40 -13.39 -19.80
N ARG A 607 -24.51 -12.83 -20.30
CA ARG A 607 -25.72 -12.53 -19.52
C ARG A 607 -27.02 -13.21 -19.96
N ARG A 608 -27.01 -14.13 -20.95
CA ARG A 608 -28.21 -14.94 -21.25
C ARG A 608 -28.44 -15.98 -20.14
N PRO A 609 -29.57 -15.97 -19.42
CA PRO A 609 -29.96 -17.09 -18.58
C PRO A 609 -30.19 -18.33 -19.46
N ARG A 610 -29.98 -19.53 -18.90
CA ARG A 610 -30.57 -20.74 -19.49
C ARG A 610 -32.07 -20.72 -19.19
N PRO A 611 -32.97 -20.84 -20.17
CA PRO A 611 -34.39 -21.03 -19.88
C PRO A 611 -34.56 -22.42 -19.25
N GLY A 612 -35.02 -22.45 -18.00
CA GLY A 612 -35.37 -23.66 -17.27
C GLY A 612 -36.78 -23.51 -16.69
N HIS A 613 -37.64 -24.49 -16.97
CA HIS A 613 -38.98 -24.72 -16.42
C HIS A 613 -39.77 -23.51 -15.88
N ARG A 614 -40.78 -23.09 -16.66
CA ARG A 614 -42.07 -22.72 -16.08
C ARG A 614 -42.90 -23.99 -15.89
N GLY A 615 -43.80 -23.96 -14.90
CA GLY A 615 -44.73 -25.05 -14.60
C GLY A 615 -45.89 -25.16 -15.60
N GLU A 616 -46.77 -26.12 -15.32
CA GLU A 616 -47.90 -26.52 -16.16
C GLU A 616 -49.10 -25.55 -16.07
N GLY A 617 -49.96 -25.57 -17.09
CA GLY A 617 -51.29 -24.93 -17.04
C GLY A 617 -51.66 -24.11 -18.30
N GLY A 618 -52.80 -24.45 -18.93
CA GLY A 618 -53.52 -23.56 -19.85
C GLY A 618 -53.28 -23.74 -21.36
N HIS A 619 -54.13 -24.55 -22.00
CA HIS A 619 -54.51 -24.43 -23.43
C HIS A 619 -55.83 -23.62 -23.54
N PRO A 620 -56.38 -23.27 -24.73
CA PRO A 620 -55.94 -23.52 -26.12
C PRO A 620 -55.94 -22.24 -27.04
N GLY A 621 -55.61 -22.38 -28.33
CA GLY A 621 -56.02 -21.42 -29.38
C GLY A 621 -55.17 -21.38 -30.68
N ALA A 622 -55.81 -21.62 -31.84
CA ALA A 622 -55.43 -21.29 -33.26
C ALA A 622 -53.97 -21.55 -33.74
N ARG A 623 -53.71 -22.37 -34.78
CA ARG A 623 -53.83 -22.08 -36.25
C ARG A 623 -52.97 -20.87 -36.70
N GLN A 624 -52.11 -20.91 -37.73
CA GLN A 624 -52.06 -21.80 -38.93
C GLN A 624 -50.65 -21.86 -39.59
N ALA A 625 -50.37 -22.98 -40.29
CA ALA A 625 -49.55 -23.17 -41.53
C ALA A 625 -48.07 -22.68 -41.67
N GLY A 626 -47.30 -23.43 -42.49
CA GLY A 626 -45.98 -23.07 -43.05
C GLY A 626 -46.06 -22.64 -44.54
N PRO A 627 -45.05 -22.86 -45.44
CA PRO A 627 -43.98 -23.89 -45.35
C PRO A 627 -42.53 -23.53 -45.84
N LEU A 628 -41.54 -24.09 -45.13
CA LEU A 628 -40.33 -24.82 -45.63
C LEU A 628 -39.19 -24.13 -46.48
N PRO A 629 -37.99 -24.75 -46.62
CA PRO A 629 -36.72 -24.12 -47.03
C PRO A 629 -36.07 -24.72 -48.32
N PRO A 630 -34.79 -24.45 -48.67
CA PRO A 630 -33.74 -25.42 -48.30
C PRO A 630 -32.27 -24.94 -48.10
N ARG A 631 -31.62 -25.55 -47.09
CA ARG A 631 -30.27 -26.19 -47.04
C ARG A 631 -29.05 -25.64 -47.83
N ALA A 632 -27.90 -25.60 -47.12
CA ALA A 632 -26.59 -26.05 -47.62
C ALA A 632 -25.81 -26.83 -46.52
N ARG A 633 -24.91 -27.76 -46.88
CA ARG A 633 -24.21 -28.67 -45.94
C ARG A 633 -22.94 -29.31 -46.55
N ALA A 634 -21.83 -29.35 -45.80
CA ALA A 634 -20.70 -30.30 -45.93
C ALA A 634 -19.74 -30.12 -44.72
N ALA A 635 -18.83 -31.02 -44.33
CA ALA A 635 -18.78 -32.48 -44.27
C ALA A 635 -17.55 -32.85 -43.39
N GLY A 636 -17.43 -33.98 -42.70
CA GLY A 636 -18.39 -35.06 -42.39
C GLY A 636 -17.68 -36.28 -41.76
N ARG A 637 -18.47 -37.31 -41.37
CA ARG A 637 -18.08 -38.74 -41.16
C ARG A 637 -17.06 -39.09 -40.05
N ARG A 638 -17.14 -40.25 -39.37
CA ARG A 638 -18.21 -41.27 -39.21
C ARG A 638 -17.99 -42.06 -37.92
N ALA A 639 -19.04 -42.69 -37.40
CA ALA A 639 -18.98 -43.78 -36.42
C ALA A 639 -19.48 -45.10 -37.06
N PRO A 640 -19.26 -46.26 -36.41
CA PRO A 640 -20.35 -47.13 -35.94
C PRO A 640 -20.48 -47.05 -34.39
N LEU A 641 -21.63 -47.19 -33.72
CA LEU A 641 -22.63 -48.29 -33.72
C LEU A 641 -22.05 -49.58 -33.12
N GLU A 642 -22.73 -50.34 -32.26
CA GLU A 642 -24.19 -50.43 -31.99
C GLU A 642 -24.57 -50.40 -30.49
N ALA A 643 -25.88 -50.42 -30.22
CA ALA A 643 -26.52 -50.77 -28.94
C ALA A 643 -27.71 -51.71 -29.26
N PRO A 644 -28.28 -52.47 -28.30
CA PRO A 644 -29.48 -51.91 -27.64
C PRO A 644 -29.88 -52.43 -26.22
N ARG A 645 -30.57 -51.55 -25.49
CA ARG A 645 -31.81 -51.79 -24.69
C ARG A 645 -31.83 -52.70 -23.42
N ARG A 646 -32.37 -52.07 -22.35
CA ARG A 646 -33.43 -52.59 -21.41
C ARG A 646 -33.04 -53.72 -20.42
N ASP A 647 -33.71 -53.89 -19.28
CA ASP A 647 -34.58 -53.02 -18.44
C ASP A 647 -34.62 -53.61 -17.01
N ALA A 648 -34.89 -52.77 -16.00
CA ALA A 648 -35.27 -53.18 -14.62
C ALA A 648 -34.26 -54.05 -13.81
N ALA A 649 -34.48 -54.40 -12.53
CA ALA A 649 -34.82 -53.57 -11.36
C ALA A 649 -34.47 -54.34 -10.04
N LEU A 650 -34.75 -53.71 -8.88
CA LEU A 650 -35.01 -54.35 -7.56
C LEU A 650 -33.88 -55.08 -6.78
N ARG A 651 -33.26 -54.29 -5.88
CA ARG A 651 -33.18 -54.51 -4.39
C ARG A 651 -32.25 -55.63 -3.79
N PRO A 652 -31.99 -55.62 -2.45
CA PRO A 652 -30.72 -56.13 -1.87
C PRO A 652 -30.83 -57.18 -0.74
N ARG A 653 -29.67 -57.68 -0.25
CA ARG A 653 -29.33 -58.22 1.10
C ARG A 653 -27.79 -58.33 1.22
N GLU A 654 -27.10 -58.01 2.34
CA GLU A 654 -26.91 -58.77 3.62
C GLU A 654 -26.20 -60.14 3.45
N ARG A 655 -25.19 -60.61 4.22
CA ARG A 655 -24.46 -60.11 5.43
C ARG A 655 -23.06 -60.82 5.64
N VAL A 656 -22.05 -60.08 6.13
CA VAL A 656 -21.04 -60.35 7.21
C VAL A 656 -20.78 -61.83 7.66
N PRO A 657 -19.52 -62.40 7.72
CA PRO A 657 -18.63 -62.26 8.92
C PRO A 657 -17.06 -62.54 8.90
N ARG A 658 -16.33 -61.85 9.80
CA ARG A 658 -15.19 -62.25 10.75
C ARG A 658 -13.82 -62.91 10.31
N ARG A 659 -12.69 -62.19 10.61
CA ARG A 659 -11.39 -62.50 11.38
C ARG A 659 -10.77 -63.94 11.47
N PRO A 660 -9.47 -64.20 11.90
CA PRO A 660 -8.17 -63.44 11.93
C PRO A 660 -6.91 -64.24 11.38
N PRO A 661 -5.83 -64.73 12.11
CA PRO A 661 -4.69 -64.10 12.86
C PRO A 661 -3.18 -64.52 12.57
N ARG A 662 -2.22 -63.57 12.60
CA ARG A 662 -0.75 -63.64 12.95
C ARG A 662 0.27 -64.57 12.13
N PRO A 663 1.48 -65.06 12.62
CA PRO A 663 2.82 -64.82 11.98
C PRO A 663 3.71 -66.12 11.87
N PRO A 664 5.08 -66.20 12.07
CA PRO A 664 6.29 -65.35 11.85
C PRO A 664 7.48 -66.08 11.10
N ALA A 665 8.66 -65.43 10.87
CA ALA A 665 10.05 -65.99 10.71
C ALA A 665 10.98 -64.98 9.93
N ARG A 666 12.34 -64.98 9.93
CA ARG A 666 13.46 -65.68 10.65
C ARG A 666 14.76 -64.81 10.58
N ALA A 667 15.82 -65.16 11.31
CA ALA A 667 17.18 -64.55 11.26
C ALA A 667 18.28 -65.62 11.05
N PRO A 668 19.57 -65.28 10.76
CA PRO A 668 20.65 -65.60 11.74
C PRO A 668 22.01 -64.82 11.71
N ARG A 669 22.62 -64.59 12.90
CA ARG A 669 24.09 -64.61 13.23
C ARG A 669 25.02 -63.50 12.61
N ARG A 670 26.21 -63.10 13.16
CA ARG A 670 26.97 -63.40 14.42
C ARG A 670 27.91 -62.20 14.84
N ARG A 671 28.68 -62.37 15.94
CA ARG A 671 29.54 -61.43 16.75
C ARG A 671 31.08 -61.60 16.45
N PRO A 672 32.09 -61.03 17.21
CA PRO A 672 32.36 -59.66 17.75
C PRO A 672 33.87 -59.17 17.65
N GLU A 673 34.20 -57.99 18.23
CA GLU A 673 35.37 -57.48 19.06
C GLU A 673 36.71 -58.28 19.24
N PRO A 674 37.82 -57.80 19.92
CA PRO A 674 38.08 -56.54 20.71
C PRO A 674 39.46 -55.84 20.44
N GLY A 675 39.90 -54.89 21.31
CA GLY A 675 41.29 -54.36 21.38
C GLY A 675 41.49 -53.23 22.41
N ASP A 676 42.55 -53.28 23.23
CA ASP A 676 42.68 -52.54 24.52
C ASP A 676 43.95 -51.65 24.67
N GLY A 677 43.95 -50.75 25.67
CA GLY A 677 45.15 -50.12 26.29
C GLY A 677 45.54 -48.67 25.86
N GLY A 678 46.21 -47.85 26.68
CA GLY A 678 46.51 -48.02 28.11
C GLY A 678 47.60 -47.07 28.69
N GLY A 679 47.21 -45.98 29.37
CA GLY A 679 48.07 -45.14 30.26
C GLY A 679 49.10 -44.20 29.59
N ALA A 680 49.92 -43.40 30.31
CA ALA A 680 49.74 -42.70 31.60
C ALA A 680 50.88 -41.67 31.89
N HIS A 681 50.63 -40.67 32.75
CA HIS A 681 51.57 -39.73 33.43
C HIS A 681 52.36 -38.66 32.60
N GLY A 682 52.63 -37.49 33.24
CA GLY A 682 53.49 -36.40 32.70
C GLY A 682 53.10 -34.96 33.09
N ARG A 683 53.60 -34.43 34.22
CA ARG A 683 53.49 -33.02 34.70
C ARG A 683 54.89 -32.57 35.21
N PRO A 684 55.19 -31.28 35.52
CA PRO A 684 54.82 -30.00 34.85
C PRO A 684 55.95 -28.90 34.85
N ARG A 685 55.78 -27.80 34.07
CA ARG A 685 56.32 -26.41 34.33
C ARG A 685 57.88 -26.20 34.29
N PRO A 686 58.45 -24.96 34.44
CA PRO A 686 58.06 -23.61 33.96
C PRO A 686 59.24 -22.68 33.47
N ARG A 687 58.92 -21.44 32.99
CA ARG A 687 59.78 -20.19 32.91
C ARG A 687 61.07 -20.24 32.04
N ALA A 688 61.44 -19.22 31.23
CA ALA A 688 61.91 -17.88 31.63
C ALA A 688 62.21 -16.95 30.41
N LEU A 689 62.52 -15.66 30.69
CA LEU A 689 63.10 -14.64 29.78
C LEU A 689 64.66 -14.65 29.92
N PRO A 690 65.46 -14.11 28.96
CA PRO A 690 65.78 -12.66 28.89
C PRO A 690 66.04 -12.10 27.47
N ALA A 691 66.58 -10.87 27.36
CA ALA A 691 66.85 -10.14 26.12
C ALA A 691 68.20 -9.39 26.14
N HIS A 692 68.70 -9.02 24.95
CA HIS A 692 69.72 -7.98 24.66
C HIS A 692 69.37 -7.40 23.26
N ASP A 693 69.34 -6.10 22.96
CA ASP A 693 70.22 -4.93 23.21
C ASP A 693 71.42 -4.81 22.24
N VAL A 694 71.29 -3.91 21.25
CA VAL A 694 72.40 -3.10 20.69
C VAL A 694 71.89 -1.67 20.43
N ARG A 695 72.76 -0.66 20.64
CA ARG A 695 72.46 0.79 20.76
C ARG A 695 72.70 1.58 19.45
N GLY A 696 72.08 2.77 19.30
CA GLY A 696 72.39 3.71 18.20
C GLY A 696 71.89 5.17 18.36
N ARG A 697 72.70 6.02 19.02
CA ARG A 697 72.82 7.51 19.06
C ARG A 697 72.22 8.34 17.89
N LEU A 698 71.91 9.66 17.89
CA LEU A 698 71.78 10.88 18.75
C LEU A 698 71.21 12.01 17.79
N ARG A 699 70.73 13.25 18.05
CA ARG A 699 70.51 14.30 19.11
C ARG A 699 69.34 15.21 18.60
N GLY A 700 68.75 16.23 19.26
CA GLY A 700 68.95 16.75 20.63
C GLY A 700 68.32 18.13 21.02
N ALA A 701 67.60 18.89 20.16
CA ALA A 701 67.05 20.25 20.48
C ALA A 701 65.49 20.29 20.43
N ARG A 702 64.68 20.97 21.28
CA ARG A 702 64.75 22.11 22.24
C ARG A 702 64.37 23.51 21.69
N GLY A 703 63.37 24.14 22.36
CA GLY A 703 62.85 25.51 22.15
C GLY A 703 61.30 25.53 22.04
N SER A 704 60.42 26.04 22.92
CA SER A 704 60.43 26.73 24.23
C SER A 704 60.01 28.22 24.27
N GLY A 705 58.75 28.49 24.65
CA GLY A 705 58.15 29.80 25.01
C GLY A 705 56.63 29.75 24.79
N ARG A 706 55.67 30.03 25.69
CA ARG A 706 55.44 30.83 26.93
C ARG A 706 54.81 32.22 26.72
N GLY A 707 53.58 32.39 27.26
CA GLY A 707 52.74 33.61 27.34
C GLY A 707 51.27 33.24 27.03
N ARG A 708 50.22 33.36 27.86
CA ARG A 708 49.74 34.33 28.88
C ARG A 708 49.32 35.70 28.31
N ALA A 709 48.19 36.34 28.68
CA ALA A 709 46.93 35.88 29.31
C ALA A 709 45.81 36.98 29.34
N ARG A 710 44.53 36.58 29.14
CA ARG A 710 43.26 37.19 29.63
C ARG A 710 42.70 38.54 29.04
N PRO A 711 41.38 38.86 29.26
CA PRO A 711 40.57 39.91 28.60
C PRO A 711 40.16 41.04 29.61
N PRO A 712 38.99 41.78 29.60
CA PRO A 712 37.81 41.91 28.67
C PRO A 712 37.21 43.35 28.49
N GLN A 713 36.07 43.49 27.76
CA GLN A 713 34.82 44.25 28.12
C GLN A 713 34.11 45.08 27.01
N ARG A 714 32.76 45.19 27.18
CA ARG A 714 31.80 46.26 26.77
C ARG A 714 31.18 46.29 25.36
N ALA A 715 30.02 46.95 25.30
CA ALA A 715 29.03 47.14 24.23
C ALA A 715 28.16 48.40 24.59
N PRO A 716 26.91 48.53 24.11
CA PRO A 716 26.38 49.08 22.83
C PRO A 716 26.05 50.61 23.00
N PRO A 717 25.02 51.29 22.40
CA PRO A 717 24.02 50.96 21.36
C PRO A 717 23.70 52.05 20.29
N GLY A 718 22.75 51.74 19.38
CA GLY A 718 21.99 52.70 18.55
C GLY A 718 22.14 52.50 17.02
N GLY A 719 21.15 52.76 16.17
CA GLY A 719 19.73 53.10 16.42
C GLY A 719 18.97 53.61 15.18
N ARG A 720 17.64 53.72 15.30
CA ARG A 720 16.65 54.36 14.38
C ARG A 720 16.25 53.64 13.08
N ALA A 721 14.94 53.56 12.89
CA ALA A 721 14.26 53.10 11.68
C ALA A 721 13.93 54.26 10.70
N ARG A 722 13.46 53.94 9.49
CA ARG A 722 12.54 54.80 8.71
C ARG A 722 11.61 53.98 7.81
N ARG A 723 10.40 54.50 7.59
CA ARG A 723 9.37 53.99 6.65
C ARG A 723 9.44 54.79 5.34
N HIS A 724 8.97 54.25 4.22
CA HIS A 724 8.11 54.89 3.19
C HIS A 724 7.68 53.81 2.16
N ARG A 725 6.37 53.53 2.02
CA ARG A 725 5.40 54.05 1.02
C ARG A 725 5.62 53.59 -0.44
N HIS A 726 4.66 52.78 -0.94
CA HIS A 726 3.76 53.02 -2.09
C HIS A 726 4.13 54.13 -3.11
N LEU A 727 3.81 54.04 -4.43
CA LEU A 727 2.83 53.22 -5.18
C LEU A 727 3.47 52.77 -6.55
N PRO A 728 2.81 52.49 -7.72
CA PRO A 728 3.36 51.57 -8.73
C PRO A 728 3.58 52.21 -10.13
N LEU A 729 3.96 51.40 -11.14
CA LEU A 729 3.65 51.70 -12.55
C LEU A 729 3.46 50.42 -13.38
N ARG A 730 2.76 50.55 -14.52
CA ARG A 730 2.45 49.47 -15.48
C ARG A 730 3.54 49.35 -16.55
N GLY A 731 3.70 48.18 -17.17
CA GLY A 731 4.06 48.18 -18.61
C GLY A 731 4.66 46.92 -19.23
N ALA A 732 4.08 46.54 -20.37
CA ALA A 732 4.76 46.03 -21.57
C ALA A 732 5.34 44.59 -21.65
N ARG A 733 4.60 43.78 -22.42
CA ARG A 733 5.04 42.91 -23.54
C ARG A 733 5.63 41.52 -23.24
N ALA A 734 4.95 40.53 -23.81
CA ALA A 734 5.33 39.12 -23.81
C ALA A 734 6.42 38.79 -24.85
N ALA A 735 7.15 37.70 -24.61
CA ALA A 735 7.98 37.02 -25.59
C ALA A 735 7.63 35.53 -25.64
N ARG A 736 7.45 34.96 -26.84
CA ARG A 736 7.25 33.52 -27.06
C ARG A 736 8.62 32.83 -27.19
N PRO A 737 8.88 31.71 -26.48
CA PRO A 737 9.97 30.80 -26.83
C PRO A 737 9.56 29.93 -28.04
N LEU A 738 10.40 29.88 -29.07
CA LEU A 738 10.23 28.98 -30.21
C LEU A 738 10.56 27.53 -29.84
N ARG A 739 9.76 26.56 -30.32
CA ARG A 739 10.09 25.14 -30.25
C ARG A 739 11.25 24.82 -31.20
N ARG A 740 12.43 24.48 -30.69
CA ARG A 740 13.45 23.71 -31.44
C ARG A 740 13.34 22.23 -31.07
N ALA A 741 13.22 21.37 -32.07
CA ALA A 741 13.19 19.93 -31.88
C ALA A 741 14.61 19.36 -31.93
N HIS A 742 15.13 18.88 -30.79
CA HIS A 742 16.36 18.11 -30.77
C HIS A 742 16.08 16.63 -31.08
N ARG A 743 16.73 16.09 -32.12
CA ARG A 743 16.90 14.65 -32.32
C ARG A 743 18.18 14.23 -31.61
N GLU A 744 18.10 13.31 -30.65
CA GLU A 744 19.28 12.63 -30.12
C GLU A 744 19.63 11.38 -30.98
N PRO A 745 20.92 11.05 -31.17
CA PRO A 745 21.35 9.86 -31.91
C PRO A 745 21.23 8.58 -31.06
N ALA A 746 20.99 7.45 -31.72
CA ALA A 746 20.79 6.16 -31.04
C ALA A 746 22.11 5.46 -30.71
N VAL A 747 22.51 5.48 -29.43
CA VAL A 747 23.65 4.68 -28.92
C VAL A 747 23.24 3.22 -28.71
N ARG A 748 24.01 2.28 -29.27
CA ARG A 748 23.86 0.83 -29.06
C ARG A 748 24.43 0.43 -27.70
N GLY A 749 23.70 -0.38 -26.92
CA GLY A 749 24.25 -1.00 -25.71
C GLY A 749 23.27 -1.83 -24.89
N GLY A 750 23.69 -3.04 -24.50
CA GLY A 750 23.11 -3.85 -23.42
C GLY A 750 21.69 -4.39 -23.62
N ALA A 751 21.56 -5.69 -23.92
CA ALA A 751 20.29 -6.39 -23.97
C ALA A 751 19.64 -6.55 -22.59
N ARG A 752 18.91 -5.53 -22.12
CA ARG A 752 17.96 -5.65 -20.99
C ARG A 752 16.59 -6.12 -21.51
N PRO A 753 15.89 -7.05 -20.82
CA PRO A 753 14.50 -7.40 -21.16
C PRO A 753 13.56 -6.21 -20.85
N ARG A 754 13.42 -5.29 -21.82
CA ARG A 754 12.53 -4.13 -21.71
C ARG A 754 11.07 -4.57 -21.85
N VAL A 755 10.44 -4.91 -20.73
CA VAL A 755 8.96 -4.99 -20.63
C VAL A 755 8.41 -3.59 -20.93
N ARG A 756 8.01 -3.35 -22.18
CA ARG A 756 7.41 -2.08 -22.61
C ARG A 756 5.96 -2.04 -22.14
N ALA A 757 5.73 -1.53 -20.94
CA ALA A 757 4.39 -1.26 -20.41
C ALA A 757 3.64 -0.21 -21.24
N GLY A 758 2.33 -0.09 -21.00
CA GLY A 758 1.46 0.93 -21.58
C GLY A 758 0.20 1.15 -20.74
N ALA A 759 -0.26 2.40 -20.69
CA ALA A 759 -1.51 2.79 -20.05
C ALA A 759 -2.72 2.33 -20.87
N GLN A 760 -3.76 1.83 -20.20
CA GLN A 760 -5.06 1.48 -20.78
C GLN A 760 -6.18 2.17 -20.02
N LEU A 761 -7.23 2.54 -20.76
CA LEU A 761 -8.50 3.05 -20.24
C LEU A 761 -9.59 2.06 -20.65
N LEU A 762 -10.39 1.61 -19.69
CA LEU A 762 -11.53 0.73 -19.89
C LEU A 762 -12.77 1.37 -19.27
N ALA A 763 -13.92 1.23 -19.91
CA ALA A 763 -15.21 1.57 -19.33
C ALA A 763 -16.00 0.29 -19.11
N ARG A 764 -16.69 0.18 -17.97
CA ARG A 764 -17.80 -0.75 -17.84
C ARG A 764 -18.99 -0.12 -18.58
N PRO A 765 -19.69 -0.84 -19.47
CA PRO A 765 -20.92 -0.35 -20.07
C PRO A 765 -21.91 0.01 -18.94
#